data_AF-A0A914DUN3-F1
#
_entry.id   AF-A0A914DUN3-F1
#
_cell.length_a   1.000
_cell.length_b   1.000
_cell.length_c   1.000
_cell.angle_alpha   90.00
_cell.angle_beta   90.00
_cell.angle_gamma   90.00
#
_symmetry.space_group_name_H-M   'P 1'
#
loop_
_entity.id
_entity.type
_entity.pdbx_description
1 polymer ?
#
loop_
_entity_poly.entity_id
_entity_poly.type
_entity_poly.pdbx_seq_one_letter_code
_entity_poly.pdbx_strand_id
1 'polypeptide(L)'
;MATTRAATFSAKIRTLTDFHTRISCNQQPPSNAEIITTLRYFQQTLIGFLKDVPSNNSTLFEKFVADSQRTSQYPNLNYSGLFYGIVNLLDVFPIITSGQTAIAEAILDTLKALYFFLDRECVDQLPYLLASQLGTFPAELDKKIVQLLCDCILPYSTSDDAFGGLSVPVVLMLVLQHPSDPGLHSWLLESLMSRRENVYHDLLSVIAKGTSEARISAVNLLFHYWPLINPQILHRKPIQYRVHGWSPVPCQNTMCTEKGPSIKRSYDPVACAKYGDTSPPMSICKGCFDQIETDQPLYFICQPMPASHSVVCQNKGCEASNRIAVGTCFAEDCIRAHQHVPLRLCQECFTHLHANPGAEAHRRHSGMTCVWNTILERDMIEAVVKLLKETSASLEGIEGEGKRPKWLRQLEGGQSLGRDIDSMSDERRMLSRYGIWLMAALCPPAPEAPSHAIGYIMSMLFQWFSTTALLPNDSMGAALEQLKTDFASDWMNLAISNHYEVFVTILMPDLPEYAQVGGAWDKFSSKKDQMKDGLSKMLALMPYDVISFETWNRVIPKWLRAISDDIEDEDLPELKILLCKIFEPDLCPLPFETNKVYEFISSRLLKGNYEETLDALDWLHLLCRMDITMSLNMVFDMFIECLKRLPDLNFPIKNEENDLEEDPGPLAVQVVM
;
A
#
# COMPACT_ATOMS: atom_id res chain seq x y z
N MET A 1 1.25 56.12 -5.60
CA MET A 1 0.97 54.94 -6.43
C MET A 1 0.91 53.63 -5.63
N ALA A 2 1.81 53.37 -4.67
CA ALA A 2 1.79 52.15 -3.85
C ALA A 2 0.51 51.95 -3.02
N THR A 3 -0.04 53.03 -2.43
CA THR A 3 -1.28 53.01 -1.63
C THR A 3 -2.52 52.62 -2.44
N THR A 4 -2.61 53.05 -3.71
CA THR A 4 -3.73 52.72 -4.60
C THR A 4 -3.71 51.24 -5.02
N ARG A 5 -2.53 50.69 -5.33
CA ARG A 5 -2.38 49.27 -5.71
C ARG A 5 -2.70 48.32 -4.56
N ALA A 6 -2.23 48.63 -3.34
CA ALA A 6 -2.55 47.84 -2.16
C ALA A 6 -4.06 47.84 -1.86
N ALA A 7 -4.72 49.00 -1.97
CA ALA A 7 -6.17 49.12 -1.79
C ALA A 7 -6.96 48.29 -2.83
N THR A 8 -6.55 48.31 -4.11
CA THR A 8 -7.18 47.48 -5.15
C THR A 8 -6.97 45.99 -4.89
N PHE A 9 -5.78 45.57 -4.48
CA PHE A 9 -5.47 44.18 -4.15
C PHE A 9 -6.37 43.67 -3.01
N SER A 10 -6.46 44.42 -1.90
CA SER A 10 -7.35 44.08 -0.78
C SER A 10 -8.84 44.12 -1.17
N ALA A 11 -9.25 45.03 -2.05
CA ALA A 11 -10.63 45.07 -2.55
C ALA A 11 -10.98 43.81 -3.35
N LYS A 12 -10.06 43.32 -4.20
CA LYS A 12 -10.24 42.10 -4.98
C LYS A 12 -10.25 40.83 -4.11
N ILE A 13 -9.51 40.81 -2.99
CA ILE A 13 -9.60 39.70 -2.03
C ILE A 13 -11.01 39.63 -1.44
N ARG A 14 -11.58 40.79 -1.03
CA ARG A 14 -12.98 40.84 -0.54
C ARG A 14 -13.98 40.36 -1.60
N THR A 15 -13.70 40.60 -2.88
CA THR A 15 -14.52 40.05 -3.98
C THR A 15 -14.48 38.52 -4.01
N LEU A 16 -13.32 37.88 -3.79
CA LEU A 16 -13.26 36.41 -3.68
C LEU A 16 -14.06 35.88 -2.48
N THR A 17 -14.00 36.57 -1.33
CA THR A 17 -14.80 36.24 -0.15
C THR A 17 -16.31 36.36 -0.41
N ASP A 18 -16.72 37.39 -1.15
CA ASP A 18 -18.10 37.60 -1.58
C ASP A 18 -18.55 36.50 -2.56
N PHE A 19 -17.70 36.08 -3.51
CA PHE A 19 -17.98 34.93 -4.39
C PHE A 19 -18.27 33.67 -3.59
N HIS A 20 -17.39 33.31 -2.65
CA HIS A 20 -17.59 32.17 -1.76
C HIS A 20 -18.93 32.27 -1.02
N THR A 21 -19.21 33.41 -0.38
CA THR A 21 -20.44 33.61 0.39
C THR A 21 -21.70 33.46 -0.47
N ARG A 22 -21.70 34.02 -1.68
CA ARG A 22 -22.85 33.90 -2.59
C ARG A 22 -23.10 32.48 -3.06
N ILE A 23 -22.03 31.74 -3.36
CA ILE A 23 -22.13 30.33 -3.79
C ILE A 23 -22.58 29.46 -2.61
N SER A 24 -21.94 29.57 -1.45
CA SER A 24 -22.28 28.77 -0.25
C SER A 24 -23.70 29.01 0.25
N CYS A 25 -24.20 30.25 0.17
CA CYS A 25 -25.55 30.60 0.62
C CYS A 25 -26.62 30.46 -0.47
N ASN A 26 -26.32 29.89 -1.64
CA ASN A 26 -27.23 29.80 -2.79
C ASN A 26 -27.89 31.16 -3.15
N GLN A 27 -27.14 32.26 -3.00
CA GLN A 27 -27.55 33.56 -3.50
C GLN A 27 -27.29 33.63 -5.02
N GLN A 28 -27.53 34.78 -5.66
CA GLN A 28 -27.18 34.95 -7.07
C GLN A 28 -25.68 34.67 -7.27
N PRO A 29 -25.29 33.57 -7.94
CA PRO A 29 -23.90 33.18 -8.05
C PRO A 29 -23.16 34.16 -8.96
N PRO A 30 -21.87 34.44 -8.69
CA PRO A 30 -21.05 35.22 -9.60
C PRO A 30 -20.94 34.52 -10.95
N SER A 31 -20.79 35.30 -12.03
CA SER A 31 -20.56 34.72 -13.34
C SER A 31 -19.15 34.12 -13.43
N ASN A 32 -18.99 33.08 -14.24
CA ASN A 32 -17.68 32.45 -14.49
C ASN A 32 -16.64 33.48 -14.96
N ALA A 33 -17.07 34.45 -15.78
CA ALA A 33 -16.21 35.53 -16.28
C ALA A 33 -15.70 36.44 -15.16
N GLU A 34 -16.52 36.75 -14.16
CA GLU A 34 -16.12 37.57 -13.00
C GLU A 34 -15.08 36.85 -12.13
N ILE A 35 -15.27 35.55 -11.90
CA ILE A 35 -14.31 34.71 -11.16
C ILE A 35 -12.97 34.70 -11.91
N ILE A 36 -12.99 34.31 -13.19
CA ILE A 36 -11.78 34.20 -14.02
C ILE A 36 -11.05 35.55 -14.13
N THR A 37 -11.78 36.64 -14.36
CA THR A 37 -11.17 37.97 -14.50
C THR A 37 -10.53 38.44 -13.19
N THR A 38 -11.14 38.09 -12.05
CA THR A 38 -10.58 38.40 -10.72
C THR A 38 -9.30 37.61 -10.44
N LEU A 39 -9.29 36.31 -10.78
CA LEU A 39 -8.09 35.46 -10.66
C LEU A 39 -6.96 35.92 -11.60
N ARG A 40 -7.28 36.18 -12.88
CA ARG A 40 -6.31 36.71 -13.86
C ARG A 40 -5.73 38.06 -13.46
N TYR A 41 -6.52 38.93 -12.82
CA TYR A 41 -6.00 40.17 -12.25
C TYR A 41 -4.88 39.90 -11.23
N PHE A 42 -5.07 38.94 -10.32
CA PHE A 42 -4.03 38.57 -9.35
C PHE A 42 -2.81 37.98 -10.05
N GLN A 43 -3.00 37.00 -10.93
CA GLN A 43 -1.92 36.40 -11.71
C GLN A 43 -1.06 37.46 -12.43
N GLN A 44 -1.68 38.35 -13.21
CA GLN A 44 -0.98 39.39 -13.97
C GLN A 44 -0.30 40.42 -13.05
N THR A 45 -0.94 40.77 -11.93
CA THR A 45 -0.36 41.69 -10.95
C THR A 45 0.91 41.10 -10.32
N LEU A 46 0.85 39.82 -9.93
CA LEU A 46 1.98 39.10 -9.33
C LEU A 46 3.14 38.92 -10.31
N ILE A 47 2.86 38.52 -11.56
CA ILE A 47 3.89 38.43 -12.62
C ILE A 47 4.46 39.81 -12.94
N GLY A 48 3.62 40.86 -12.91
CA GLY A 48 4.05 42.25 -13.10
C GLY A 48 5.12 42.68 -12.10
N PHE A 49 5.00 42.27 -10.83
CA PHE A 49 6.01 42.59 -9.81
C PHE A 49 7.35 41.92 -10.07
N LEU A 50 7.38 40.76 -10.72
CA LEU A 50 8.62 40.05 -11.03
C LEU A 50 9.55 40.81 -11.98
N LYS A 51 8.99 41.69 -12.82
CA LYS A 51 9.78 42.53 -13.75
C LYS A 51 10.62 43.57 -13.02
N ASP A 52 10.24 43.92 -11.79
CA ASP A 52 10.88 44.95 -10.99
C ASP A 52 11.79 44.34 -9.89
N VAL A 53 11.95 43.01 -9.84
CA VAL A 53 12.78 42.31 -8.84
C VAL A 53 14.26 42.43 -9.23
N PRO A 54 15.17 42.75 -8.28
CA PRO A 54 16.61 42.78 -8.55
C PRO A 54 17.13 41.43 -9.06
N SER A 55 17.93 41.45 -10.13
CA SER A 55 18.43 40.26 -10.85
C SER A 55 19.24 39.28 -10.01
N ASN A 56 19.68 39.66 -8.80
CA ASN A 56 20.69 38.97 -8.01
C ASN A 56 20.12 37.85 -7.11
N ASN A 57 18.80 37.62 -7.13
CA ASN A 57 18.08 36.87 -6.09
C ASN A 57 17.35 35.60 -6.60
N SER A 58 17.84 34.96 -7.67
CA SER A 58 17.24 33.75 -8.25
C SER A 58 17.06 32.59 -7.25
N THR A 59 17.99 32.47 -6.29
CA THR A 59 17.98 31.44 -5.25
C THR A 59 16.74 31.52 -4.35
N LEU A 60 16.14 32.70 -4.19
CA LEU A 60 14.89 32.91 -3.43
C LEU A 60 13.65 32.30 -4.10
N PHE A 61 13.73 32.01 -5.41
CA PHE A 61 12.64 31.41 -6.19
C PHE A 61 12.87 29.91 -6.44
N GLU A 62 14.10 29.44 -6.23
CA GLU A 62 14.44 28.01 -6.34
C GLU A 62 13.98 27.23 -5.11
N LYS A 63 14.23 27.79 -3.91
CA LYS A 63 13.93 27.15 -2.62
C LYS A 63 13.37 28.16 -1.64
N PHE A 64 12.53 27.68 -0.72
CA PHE A 64 12.05 28.52 0.38
C PHE A 64 13.20 28.91 1.32
N VAL A 65 13.29 30.20 1.64
CA VAL A 65 14.24 30.81 2.59
C VAL A 65 13.46 31.63 3.62
N ALA A 66 14.01 31.82 4.82
CA ALA A 66 13.35 32.56 5.91
C ALA A 66 12.93 34.01 5.52
N ASP A 67 11.81 34.47 6.09
CA ASP A 67 11.03 35.61 5.60
C ASP A 67 11.77 36.95 5.54
N SER A 68 12.80 37.16 6.38
CA SER A 68 13.53 38.45 6.46
C SER A 68 14.24 38.85 5.16
N GLN A 69 14.69 37.88 4.36
CA GLN A 69 15.34 38.14 3.07
C GLN A 69 14.32 38.29 1.93
N ARG A 70 13.14 37.67 2.05
CA ARG A 70 12.11 37.63 1.00
C ARG A 70 11.18 38.84 1.02
N THR A 71 10.70 39.24 2.20
CA THR A 71 9.72 40.33 2.35
C THR A 71 10.21 41.70 1.88
N SER A 72 11.53 41.89 1.73
CA SER A 72 12.12 43.13 1.21
C SER A 72 12.15 43.20 -0.33
N GLN A 73 11.91 42.09 -1.03
CA GLN A 73 12.09 41.97 -2.48
C GLN A 73 10.84 42.28 -3.29
N TYR A 74 9.67 42.31 -2.65
CA TYR A 74 8.39 42.52 -3.30
C TYR A 74 7.46 43.39 -2.45
N PRO A 75 6.40 43.98 -3.04
CA PRO A 75 5.46 44.84 -2.31
C PRO A 75 4.84 44.12 -1.11
N ASN A 76 4.74 44.79 0.04
CA ASN A 76 4.07 44.23 1.20
C ASN A 76 2.53 44.25 1.00
N LEU A 77 1.98 43.13 0.52
CA LEU A 77 0.56 42.92 0.25
C LEU A 77 0.04 41.71 1.04
N ASN A 78 -1.29 41.59 1.17
CA ASN A 78 -1.93 40.48 1.88
C ASN A 78 -1.97 39.19 1.04
N TYR A 79 -0.80 38.57 0.82
CA TYR A 79 -0.67 37.34 0.03
C TYR A 79 -1.36 36.14 0.68
N SER A 80 -1.25 35.98 2.00
CA SER A 80 -1.94 34.92 2.74
C SER A 80 -3.46 35.07 2.63
N GLY A 81 -3.98 36.31 2.63
CA GLY A 81 -5.40 36.58 2.38
C GLY A 81 -5.87 36.18 0.98
N LEU A 82 -5.02 36.31 -0.05
CA LEU A 82 -5.30 35.76 -1.37
C LEU A 82 -5.29 34.23 -1.36
N PHE A 83 -4.31 33.60 -0.71
CA PHE A 83 -4.24 32.15 -0.56
C PHE A 83 -5.51 31.59 0.08
N TYR A 84 -5.93 32.10 1.25
CA TYR A 84 -7.17 31.66 1.90
C TYR A 84 -8.42 32.02 1.08
N GLY A 85 -8.38 33.12 0.31
CA GLY A 85 -9.44 33.43 -0.66
C GLY A 85 -9.58 32.37 -1.75
N ILE A 86 -8.47 31.79 -2.21
CA ILE A 86 -8.46 30.66 -3.15
C ILE A 86 -8.92 29.38 -2.46
N VAL A 87 -8.47 29.09 -1.23
CA VAL A 87 -8.93 27.92 -0.46
C VAL A 87 -10.44 27.93 -0.31
N ASN A 88 -11.04 29.05 0.11
CA ASN A 88 -12.48 29.19 0.20
C ASN A 88 -13.18 28.97 -1.15
N LEU A 89 -12.57 29.40 -2.26
CA LEU A 89 -13.13 29.18 -3.59
C LEU A 89 -13.08 27.68 -4.00
N LEU A 90 -12.04 26.95 -3.58
CA LEU A 90 -11.93 25.51 -3.79
C LEU A 90 -13.01 24.74 -3.01
N ASP A 91 -13.33 25.16 -1.78
CA ASP A 91 -14.36 24.53 -0.95
C ASP A 91 -15.74 24.53 -1.61
N VAL A 92 -16.06 25.59 -2.38
CA VAL A 92 -17.33 25.72 -3.12
C VAL A 92 -17.24 25.30 -4.58
N PHE A 93 -16.05 24.94 -5.06
CA PHE A 93 -15.83 24.56 -6.45
C PHE A 93 -16.75 23.43 -6.93
N PRO A 94 -17.01 22.36 -6.14
CA PRO A 94 -17.92 21.28 -6.55
C PRO A 94 -19.36 21.74 -6.82
N ILE A 95 -19.77 22.88 -6.27
CA ILE A 95 -21.12 23.46 -6.44
C ILE A 95 -21.24 24.23 -7.76
N ILE A 96 -20.10 24.64 -8.36
CA ILE A 96 -20.08 25.39 -9.62
C ILE A 96 -20.49 24.47 -10.77
N THR A 97 -21.62 24.77 -11.43
CA THR A 97 -22.21 23.89 -12.45
C THR A 97 -21.68 24.11 -13.88
N SER A 98 -20.93 25.17 -14.13
CA SER A 98 -20.43 25.49 -15.47
C SER A 98 -19.07 26.21 -15.44
N GLY A 99 -18.29 26.07 -16.52
CA GLY A 99 -16.99 26.76 -16.63
C GLY A 99 -15.89 26.23 -15.70
N GLN A 100 -16.10 25.06 -15.09
CA GLN A 100 -15.20 24.44 -14.11
C GLN A 100 -13.74 24.38 -14.60
N THR A 101 -13.50 23.89 -15.83
CA THR A 101 -12.15 23.79 -16.40
C THR A 101 -11.44 25.14 -16.45
N ALA A 102 -12.08 26.18 -16.99
CA ALA A 102 -11.47 27.50 -17.13
C ALA A 102 -11.24 28.19 -15.77
N ILE A 103 -12.14 27.98 -14.81
CA ILE A 103 -11.98 28.49 -13.43
C ILE A 103 -10.82 27.77 -12.75
N ALA A 104 -10.78 26.44 -12.81
CA ALA A 104 -9.72 25.60 -12.26
C ALA A 104 -8.35 25.97 -12.85
N GLU A 105 -8.26 26.17 -14.17
CA GLU A 105 -7.04 26.65 -14.83
C GLU A 105 -6.58 28.00 -14.27
N ALA A 106 -7.51 28.95 -14.13
CA ALA A 106 -7.21 30.26 -13.57
C ALA A 106 -6.77 30.18 -12.09
N ILE A 107 -7.33 29.26 -11.31
CA ILE A 107 -6.88 28.98 -9.94
C ILE A 107 -5.44 28.47 -9.95
N LEU A 108 -5.14 27.44 -10.76
CA LEU A 108 -3.79 26.86 -10.86
C LEU A 108 -2.75 27.89 -11.31
N ASP A 109 -3.08 28.72 -12.30
CA ASP A 109 -2.19 29.78 -12.77
C ASP A 109 -1.97 30.88 -11.73
N THR A 110 -3.00 31.20 -10.95
CA THR A 110 -2.89 32.14 -9.82
C THR A 110 -2.02 31.56 -8.71
N LEU A 111 -2.18 30.29 -8.35
CA LEU A 111 -1.34 29.59 -7.37
C LEU A 111 0.12 29.51 -7.82
N LYS A 112 0.38 29.23 -9.11
CA LYS A 112 1.73 29.27 -9.69
C LYS A 112 2.35 30.67 -9.56
N ALA A 113 1.56 31.73 -9.73
CA ALA A 113 2.05 33.09 -9.56
C ALA A 113 2.23 33.49 -8.08
N LEU A 114 1.55 32.83 -7.16
CA LEU A 114 1.47 33.19 -5.74
C LEU A 114 2.50 32.51 -4.84
N TYR A 115 2.86 31.25 -5.11
CA TYR A 115 3.48 30.37 -4.10
C TYR A 115 4.74 30.92 -3.40
N PHE A 116 5.62 31.63 -4.12
CA PHE A 116 6.86 32.18 -3.55
C PHE A 116 6.67 33.56 -2.90
N PHE A 117 5.45 34.10 -2.86
CA PHE A 117 5.10 35.27 -2.03
C PHE A 117 4.57 34.87 -0.65
N LEU A 118 4.23 33.59 -0.45
CA LEU A 118 3.57 33.09 0.73
C LEU A 118 4.53 32.89 1.91
N ASP A 119 4.00 33.03 3.12
CA ASP A 119 4.68 32.61 4.34
C ASP A 119 4.87 31.08 4.39
N ARG A 120 5.68 30.61 5.34
CA ARG A 120 6.00 29.18 5.48
C ARG A 120 4.74 28.33 5.66
N GLU A 121 3.82 28.80 6.51
CA GLU A 121 2.60 28.06 6.86
C GLU A 121 1.72 27.78 5.64
N CYS A 122 1.52 28.78 4.77
CA CYS A 122 0.75 28.60 3.54
C CYS A 122 1.51 27.73 2.52
N VAL A 123 2.84 27.88 2.42
CA VAL A 123 3.67 27.07 1.51
C VAL A 123 3.60 25.58 1.84
N ASP A 124 3.64 25.23 3.13
CA ASP A 124 3.58 23.84 3.58
C ASP A 124 2.22 23.17 3.30
N GLN A 125 1.16 23.96 3.10
CA GLN A 125 -0.17 23.45 2.74
C GLN A 125 -0.32 23.18 1.24
N LEU A 126 0.48 23.84 0.38
CA LEU A 126 0.29 23.81 -1.07
C LEU A 126 0.36 22.41 -1.70
N PRO A 127 1.32 21.52 -1.32
CA PRO A 127 1.38 20.19 -1.94
C PRO A 127 0.10 19.38 -1.71
N TYR A 128 -0.42 19.40 -0.48
CA TYR A 128 -1.67 18.73 -0.16
C TYR A 128 -2.86 19.40 -0.87
N LEU A 129 -2.94 20.74 -0.79
CA LEU A 129 -4.04 21.50 -1.40
C LEU A 129 -4.17 21.24 -2.90
N LEU A 130 -3.06 21.17 -3.63
CA LEU A 130 -3.06 20.86 -5.06
C LEU A 130 -3.40 19.41 -5.34
N ALA A 131 -2.80 18.47 -4.60
CA ALA A 131 -3.04 17.05 -4.79
C ALA A 131 -4.50 16.66 -4.48
N SER A 132 -5.15 17.32 -3.51
CA SER A 132 -6.55 17.08 -3.17
C SER A 132 -7.54 17.58 -4.22
N GLN A 133 -7.09 18.37 -5.19
CA GLN A 133 -7.94 18.75 -6.33
C GLN A 133 -8.04 17.65 -7.40
N LEU A 134 -7.19 16.61 -7.34
CA LEU A 134 -7.32 15.45 -8.22
C LEU A 134 -8.64 14.72 -7.90
N GLY A 135 -9.43 14.42 -8.92
CA GLY A 135 -10.79 13.89 -8.78
C GLY A 135 -11.86 14.95 -8.43
N THR A 136 -11.46 16.18 -8.06
CA THR A 136 -12.38 17.33 -7.89
C THR A 136 -12.39 18.22 -9.13
N PHE A 137 -11.21 18.54 -9.66
CA PHE A 137 -11.06 19.25 -10.92
C PHE A 137 -11.30 18.30 -12.11
N PRO A 138 -11.67 18.84 -13.29
CA PRO A 138 -11.76 18.05 -14.52
C PRO A 138 -10.44 17.32 -14.81
N ALA A 139 -10.52 16.04 -15.20
CA ALA A 139 -9.36 15.16 -15.39
C ALA A 139 -8.35 15.65 -16.44
N GLU A 140 -8.77 16.51 -17.39
CA GLU A 140 -7.85 17.11 -18.35
C GLU A 140 -6.78 18.00 -17.67
N LEU A 141 -7.02 18.42 -16.42
CA LEU A 141 -6.10 19.25 -15.63
C LEU A 141 -5.16 18.45 -14.73
N ASP A 142 -5.29 17.13 -14.63
CA ASP A 142 -4.44 16.28 -13.80
C ASP A 142 -2.95 16.49 -14.12
N LYS A 143 -2.62 16.55 -15.41
CA LYS A 143 -1.25 16.83 -15.87
C LYS A 143 -0.76 18.20 -15.39
N LYS A 144 -1.61 19.22 -15.40
CA LYS A 144 -1.25 20.59 -14.97
C LYS A 144 -1.05 20.65 -13.45
N ILE A 145 -1.88 19.94 -12.67
CA ILE A 145 -1.73 19.81 -11.22
C ILE A 145 -0.40 19.13 -10.88
N VAL A 146 -0.14 17.96 -11.47
CA VAL A 146 1.10 17.19 -11.22
C VAL A 146 2.33 17.96 -11.69
N GLN A 147 2.25 18.66 -12.82
CA GLN A 147 3.32 19.57 -13.27
C GLN A 147 3.60 20.66 -12.24
N LEU A 148 2.55 21.35 -11.75
CA LEU A 148 2.69 22.44 -10.78
C LEU A 148 3.33 21.94 -9.49
N LEU A 149 2.90 20.77 -9.01
CA LEU A 149 3.51 20.07 -7.88
C LEU A 149 5.00 19.78 -8.12
N CYS A 150 5.34 19.15 -9.23
CA CYS A 150 6.69 18.64 -9.48
C CYS A 150 7.71 19.72 -9.86
N ASP A 151 7.29 20.72 -10.64
CA ASP A 151 8.19 21.74 -11.17
C ASP A 151 8.26 22.98 -10.29
N CYS A 152 7.21 23.30 -9.53
CA CYS A 152 7.14 24.54 -8.75
C CYS A 152 7.10 24.27 -7.25
N ILE A 153 6.05 23.59 -6.78
CA ILE A 153 5.74 23.56 -5.34
C ILE A 153 6.69 22.65 -4.54
N LEU A 154 6.88 21.40 -4.96
CA LEU A 154 7.77 20.47 -4.25
C LEU A 154 9.22 20.96 -4.21
N PRO A 155 9.83 21.44 -5.32
CA PRO A 155 11.18 22.00 -5.28
C PRO A 155 11.31 23.15 -4.29
N TYR A 156 10.28 24.00 -4.20
CA TYR A 156 10.28 25.16 -3.34
C TYR A 156 10.10 24.82 -1.85
N SER A 157 9.15 23.92 -1.55
CA SER A 157 8.69 23.63 -0.18
C SER A 157 9.54 22.59 0.56
N THR A 158 10.24 21.69 -0.15
CA THR A 158 11.02 20.57 0.43
C THR A 158 12.46 20.94 0.85
N SER A 159 12.75 22.21 1.13
CA SER A 159 14.10 22.64 1.56
C SER A 159 14.52 22.09 2.93
N ASP A 160 15.83 21.88 3.13
CA ASP A 160 16.39 21.21 4.31
C ASP A 160 16.11 21.92 5.65
N ASP A 161 15.72 23.21 5.62
CA ASP A 161 15.35 24.03 6.78
C ASP A 161 13.86 23.95 7.16
N ALA A 162 13.10 23.03 6.56
CA ALA A 162 11.68 22.83 6.81
C ALA A 162 11.38 22.28 8.21
N PHE A 163 11.18 23.17 9.19
CA PHE A 163 10.56 22.83 10.47
C PHE A 163 9.05 22.56 10.26
N GLY A 164 8.73 21.36 9.78
CA GLY A 164 7.36 20.96 9.45
C GLY A 164 7.38 20.03 8.24
N GLY A 165 7.43 18.72 8.48
CA GLY A 165 7.51 17.74 7.40
C GLY A 165 6.22 17.73 6.58
N LEU A 166 6.30 18.12 5.31
CA LEU A 166 5.30 17.76 4.30
C LEU A 166 5.01 16.27 4.39
N SER A 167 3.74 15.89 4.51
CA SER A 167 3.33 14.48 4.43
C SER A 167 3.34 14.04 2.96
N VAL A 168 4.54 13.81 2.43
CA VAL A 168 4.76 13.28 1.08
C VAL A 168 3.99 11.99 0.81
N PRO A 169 3.83 11.04 1.77
CA PRO A 169 2.98 9.87 1.55
C PRO A 169 1.54 10.20 1.17
N VAL A 170 0.95 11.28 1.72
CA VAL A 170 -0.43 11.69 1.39
C VAL A 170 -0.50 12.24 -0.03
N VAL A 171 0.46 13.08 -0.42
CA VAL A 171 0.54 13.61 -1.80
C VAL A 171 0.74 12.48 -2.81
N LEU A 172 1.64 11.53 -2.50
CA LEU A 172 1.82 10.32 -3.29
C LEU A 172 0.51 9.53 -3.40
N MET A 173 -0.17 9.27 -2.28
CA MET A 173 -1.43 8.52 -2.28
C MET A 173 -2.48 9.15 -3.20
N LEU A 174 -2.71 10.46 -3.09
CA LEU A 174 -3.69 11.18 -3.93
C LEU A 174 -3.32 11.13 -5.42
N VAL A 175 -2.05 11.35 -5.75
CA VAL A 175 -1.56 11.33 -7.13
C VAL A 175 -1.50 9.91 -7.71
N LEU A 176 -1.37 8.88 -6.89
CA LEU A 176 -1.35 7.49 -7.34
C LEU A 176 -2.75 6.87 -7.44
N GLN A 177 -3.75 7.49 -6.81
CA GLN A 177 -5.14 7.03 -6.76
C GLN A 177 -6.00 7.58 -7.89
N HIS A 178 -5.86 8.87 -8.23
CA HIS A 178 -6.82 9.57 -9.09
C HIS A 178 -6.46 9.58 -10.59
N PRO A 179 -5.26 10.03 -11.00
CA PRO A 179 -4.91 10.11 -12.41
C PRO A 179 -4.79 8.71 -13.02
N SER A 180 -5.37 8.54 -14.22
CA SER A 180 -5.27 7.28 -14.95
C SER A 180 -3.96 7.13 -15.74
N ASP A 181 -3.24 8.23 -15.99
CA ASP A 181 -1.97 8.26 -16.73
C ASP A 181 -0.77 7.87 -15.83
N PRO A 182 -0.16 6.68 -16.03
CA PRO A 182 0.99 6.24 -15.23
C PRO A 182 2.24 7.13 -15.43
N GLY A 183 2.29 7.93 -16.50
CA GLY A 183 3.32 8.95 -16.70
C GLY A 183 3.27 10.03 -15.63
N LEU A 184 2.09 10.38 -15.10
CA LEU A 184 2.00 11.35 -14.00
C LEU A 184 2.53 10.78 -12.70
N HIS A 185 2.34 9.48 -12.47
CA HIS A 185 2.86 8.78 -11.31
C HIS A 185 4.40 8.74 -11.30
N SER A 186 5.02 8.42 -12.45
CA SER A 186 6.48 8.43 -12.58
C SER A 186 7.06 9.84 -12.47
N TRP A 187 6.38 10.86 -13.00
CA TRP A 187 6.80 12.25 -12.87
C TRP A 187 6.93 12.66 -11.41
N LEU A 188 5.88 12.43 -10.61
CA LEU A 188 5.92 12.75 -9.18
C LEU A 188 7.03 12.00 -8.46
N LEU A 189 7.12 10.69 -8.67
CA LEU A 189 8.05 9.85 -7.94
C LEU A 189 9.50 10.19 -8.28
N GLU A 190 9.86 10.33 -9.57
CA GLU A 190 11.20 10.73 -9.99
C GLU A 190 11.55 12.16 -9.52
N SER A 191 10.56 13.06 -9.52
CA SER A 191 10.72 14.42 -8.98
C SER A 191 11.08 14.38 -7.49
N LEU A 192 10.40 13.55 -6.69
CA LEU A 192 10.73 13.36 -5.28
C LEU A 192 12.10 12.69 -5.10
N MET A 193 12.40 11.64 -5.87
CA MET A 193 13.67 10.90 -5.80
C MET A 193 14.88 11.80 -6.11
N SER A 194 14.73 12.77 -7.01
CA SER A 194 15.77 13.73 -7.33
C SER A 194 16.09 14.74 -6.20
N ARG A 195 15.27 14.77 -5.13
CA ARG A 195 15.34 15.78 -4.06
C ARG A 195 15.46 15.20 -2.66
N ARG A 196 14.88 14.03 -2.41
CA ARG A 196 14.80 13.39 -1.09
C ARG A 196 15.35 11.97 -1.13
N GLU A 197 15.91 11.51 -0.01
CA GLU A 197 16.44 10.15 0.14
C GLU A 197 15.37 9.14 0.60
N ASN A 198 14.41 9.58 1.43
CA ASN A 198 13.42 8.70 2.08
C ASN A 198 12.20 8.31 1.20
N VAL A 199 12.31 8.44 -0.12
CA VAL A 199 11.18 8.19 -1.03
C VAL A 199 10.75 6.72 -1.02
N TYR A 200 11.68 5.79 -0.80
CA TYR A 200 11.38 4.37 -0.59
C TYR A 200 10.40 4.16 0.58
N HIS A 201 10.66 4.82 1.72
CA HIS A 201 9.78 4.78 2.88
C HIS A 201 8.43 5.41 2.58
N ASP A 202 8.41 6.59 1.94
CA ASP A 202 7.16 7.27 1.63
C ASP A 202 6.25 6.40 0.74
N LEU A 203 6.83 5.72 -0.25
CA LEU A 203 6.10 4.79 -1.13
C LEU A 203 5.64 3.53 -0.38
N LEU A 204 6.46 3.00 0.51
CA LEU A 204 6.11 1.86 1.36
C LEU A 204 4.92 2.20 2.28
N SER A 205 4.92 3.40 2.87
CA SER A 205 3.79 3.87 3.68
C SER A 205 2.50 3.97 2.87
N VAL A 206 2.56 4.33 1.58
CA VAL A 206 1.37 4.29 0.69
C VAL A 206 0.88 2.86 0.48
N ILE A 207 1.77 1.88 0.32
CA ILE A 207 1.36 0.46 0.19
C ILE A 207 0.70 -0.03 1.49
N ALA A 208 1.28 0.33 2.64
CA ALA A 208 0.80 -0.07 3.96
C ALA A 208 -0.52 0.59 4.36
N LYS A 209 -0.72 1.88 4.02
CA LYS A 209 -1.81 2.70 4.60
C LYS A 209 -2.77 3.30 3.57
N GLY A 210 -2.43 3.24 2.28
CA GLY A 210 -3.20 3.82 1.20
C GLY A 210 -4.43 3.02 0.79
N THR A 211 -5.21 3.61 -0.11
CA THR A 211 -6.33 2.95 -0.81
C THR A 211 -5.82 1.83 -1.74
N SER A 212 -6.73 0.97 -2.19
CA SER A 212 -6.38 -0.15 -3.08
C SER A 212 -5.85 0.35 -4.42
N GLU A 213 -6.44 1.41 -4.95
CA GLU A 213 -6.04 2.10 -6.18
C GLU A 213 -4.63 2.66 -6.07
N ALA A 214 -4.33 3.39 -5.00
CA ALA A 214 -2.99 3.91 -4.75
C ALA A 214 -1.97 2.77 -4.57
N ARG A 215 -2.36 1.67 -3.90
CA ARG A 215 -1.50 0.50 -3.64
C ARG A 215 -1.06 -0.18 -4.93
N ILE A 216 -1.94 -0.29 -5.94
CA ILE A 216 -1.61 -0.84 -7.25
C ILE A 216 -0.46 -0.07 -7.89
N SER A 217 -0.63 1.25 -8.02
CA SER A 217 0.38 2.11 -8.63
C SER A 217 1.68 2.09 -7.80
N ALA A 218 1.56 2.21 -6.47
CA ALA A 218 2.69 2.28 -5.56
C ALA A 218 3.59 1.03 -5.60
N VAL A 219 3.01 -0.17 -5.54
CA VAL A 219 3.80 -1.41 -5.52
C VAL A 219 4.47 -1.68 -6.86
N ASN A 220 3.81 -1.34 -7.98
CA ASN A 220 4.40 -1.47 -9.30
C ASN A 220 5.58 -0.50 -9.49
N LEU A 221 5.46 0.73 -8.99
CA LEU A 221 6.56 1.70 -9.00
C LEU A 221 7.69 1.27 -8.07
N LEU A 222 7.39 0.76 -6.86
CA LEU A 222 8.38 0.25 -5.92
C LEU A 222 9.27 -0.79 -6.59
N PHE A 223 8.66 -1.80 -7.21
CA PHE A 223 9.38 -2.87 -7.91
C PHE A 223 10.02 -2.43 -9.24
N HIS A 224 9.69 -1.25 -9.76
CA HIS A 224 10.34 -0.68 -10.95
C HIS A 224 11.63 0.08 -10.58
N TYR A 225 11.59 0.91 -9.54
CA TYR A 225 12.73 1.72 -9.11
C TYR A 225 13.66 1.01 -8.11
N TRP A 226 13.13 0.08 -7.31
CA TRP A 226 13.86 -0.74 -6.35
C TRP A 226 13.59 -2.24 -6.61
N PRO A 227 14.09 -2.80 -7.72
CA PRO A 227 13.85 -4.20 -8.06
C PRO A 227 14.48 -5.16 -7.04
N LEU A 228 13.72 -6.19 -6.64
CA LEU A 228 14.24 -7.30 -5.84
C LEU A 228 15.10 -8.22 -6.70
N ILE A 229 16.32 -8.51 -6.24
CA ILE A 229 17.32 -9.29 -6.98
C ILE A 229 17.03 -10.78 -6.80
N ASN A 230 16.00 -11.27 -7.47
CA ASN A 230 15.66 -12.69 -7.58
C ASN A 230 15.25 -12.98 -9.04
N PRO A 231 15.85 -13.97 -9.74
CA PRO A 231 15.55 -14.25 -11.14
C PRO A 231 14.06 -14.48 -11.45
N GLN A 232 13.33 -15.18 -10.58
CA GLN A 232 11.90 -15.44 -10.76
C GLN A 232 11.07 -14.16 -10.61
N ILE A 233 11.53 -13.18 -9.81
CA ILE A 233 10.86 -11.88 -9.61
C ILE A 233 11.24 -10.87 -10.70
N LEU A 234 12.49 -10.92 -11.19
CA LEU A 234 13.00 -10.01 -12.21
C LEU A 234 12.33 -10.23 -13.57
N HIS A 235 12.00 -11.47 -13.91
CA HIS A 235 11.32 -11.83 -15.16
C HIS A 235 9.78 -11.81 -15.04
N ARG A 236 9.24 -11.19 -13.97
CA ARG A 236 7.79 -11.11 -13.76
C ARG A 236 7.09 -10.45 -14.95
N LYS A 237 5.93 -10.98 -15.32
CA LYS A 237 5.03 -10.30 -16.25
C LYS A 237 4.25 -9.21 -15.52
N PRO A 238 4.17 -7.98 -16.05
CA PRO A 238 3.25 -6.97 -15.52
C PRO A 238 1.81 -7.50 -15.62
N ILE A 239 0.94 -7.13 -14.67
CA ILE A 239 -0.48 -7.52 -14.70
C ILE A 239 -1.19 -6.66 -15.74
N GLN A 240 -1.62 -5.45 -15.37
CA GLN A 240 -2.22 -4.49 -16.28
C GLN A 240 -1.57 -3.11 -16.15
N TYR A 241 -1.31 -2.65 -14.92
CA TYR A 241 -0.57 -1.43 -14.63
C TYR A 241 0.83 -1.53 -15.22
N ARG A 242 1.14 -0.60 -16.11
CA ARG A 242 2.44 -0.47 -16.76
C ARG A 242 3.02 0.87 -16.39
N VAL A 243 4.24 0.83 -15.86
CA VAL A 243 5.01 2.06 -15.64
C VAL A 243 5.28 2.70 -16.99
N HIS A 244 5.01 4.00 -17.10
CA HIS A 244 5.33 4.80 -18.26
C HIS A 244 6.24 5.95 -17.83
N GLY A 245 7.24 6.27 -18.64
CA GLY A 245 8.07 7.45 -18.41
C GLY A 245 7.25 8.71 -18.69
N TRP A 246 7.41 9.73 -17.86
CA TRP A 246 6.77 11.03 -18.08
C TRP A 246 7.39 11.76 -19.27
N SER A 247 6.74 12.84 -19.73
CA SER A 247 7.22 13.63 -20.87
C SER A 247 7.63 15.05 -20.44
N PRO A 248 8.78 15.56 -20.90
CA PRO A 248 9.18 16.94 -20.62
C PRO A 248 8.15 17.96 -21.10
N VAL A 249 7.95 19.00 -20.30
CA VAL A 249 7.07 20.12 -20.64
C VAL A 249 7.56 20.81 -21.92
N PRO A 250 6.66 21.20 -22.85
CA PRO A 250 7.05 21.97 -24.02
C PRO A 250 7.64 23.33 -23.63
N CYS A 251 8.46 23.91 -24.51
CA CYS A 251 9.12 25.18 -24.24
C CYS A 251 8.12 26.31 -23.92
N GLN A 252 8.34 26.98 -22.79
CA GLN A 252 7.49 28.06 -22.30
C GLN A 252 7.92 29.45 -22.80
N ASN A 253 9.00 29.57 -23.57
CA ASN A 253 9.33 30.83 -24.24
C ASN A 253 8.19 31.18 -25.23
N THR A 254 7.60 32.36 -25.05
CA THR A 254 6.50 32.90 -25.87
C THR A 254 6.90 33.06 -27.34
N MET A 255 8.18 33.30 -27.62
CA MET A 255 8.73 33.44 -28.96
C MET A 255 9.21 32.11 -29.58
N CYS A 256 9.09 30.98 -28.86
CA CYS A 256 9.47 29.67 -29.38
C CYS A 256 8.45 29.16 -30.41
N THR A 257 8.91 28.97 -31.65
CA THR A 257 8.09 28.46 -32.76
C THR A 257 7.88 26.94 -32.70
N GLU A 258 8.92 26.19 -32.33
CA GLU A 258 8.91 24.72 -32.36
C GLU A 258 8.19 24.10 -31.15
N LYS A 259 8.10 24.82 -30.04
CA LYS A 259 7.57 24.33 -28.74
C LYS A 259 8.14 22.96 -28.34
N GLY A 260 9.41 22.70 -28.67
CA GLY A 260 10.10 21.44 -28.39
C GLY A 260 10.24 21.13 -26.90
N PRO A 261 10.64 19.89 -26.56
CA PRO A 261 10.77 19.45 -25.17
C PRO A 261 11.83 20.27 -24.41
N SER A 262 11.50 20.63 -23.17
CA SER A 262 12.39 21.43 -22.33
C SER A 262 13.53 20.60 -21.74
N ILE A 263 14.73 21.17 -21.77
CA ILE A 263 15.96 20.54 -21.22
C ILE A 263 16.58 21.36 -20.08
N LYS A 264 16.21 22.64 -19.97
CA LYS A 264 16.68 23.56 -18.94
C LYS A 264 15.52 24.32 -18.33
N ARG A 265 15.70 24.82 -17.11
CA ARG A 265 14.77 25.69 -16.41
C ARG A 265 15.49 26.95 -15.92
N SER A 266 14.77 28.07 -15.98
CA SER A 266 15.20 29.34 -15.38
C SER A 266 14.39 29.61 -14.12
N TYR A 267 15.08 30.02 -13.05
CA TYR A 267 14.46 30.57 -11.83
C TYR A 267 14.59 32.10 -11.76
N ASP A 268 15.16 32.74 -12.79
CA ASP A 268 15.25 34.20 -12.85
C ASP A 268 13.85 34.80 -13.05
N PRO A 269 13.33 35.57 -12.06
CA PRO A 269 11.99 36.16 -12.13
C PRO A 269 11.82 37.12 -13.30
N VAL A 270 12.87 37.87 -13.64
CA VAL A 270 12.83 38.87 -14.72
C VAL A 270 12.79 38.16 -16.07
N ALA A 271 13.63 37.14 -16.27
CA ALA A 271 13.62 36.34 -17.49
C ALA A 271 12.29 35.58 -17.67
N CYS A 272 11.74 34.98 -16.60
CA CYS A 272 10.46 34.28 -16.66
C CYS A 272 9.31 35.22 -17.06
N ALA A 273 9.27 36.43 -16.50
CA ALA A 273 8.25 37.43 -16.83
C ALA A 273 8.45 38.05 -18.21
N LYS A 274 9.71 38.23 -18.68
CA LYS A 274 10.03 38.81 -19.99
C LYS A 274 9.76 37.85 -21.14
N TYR A 275 10.25 36.61 -21.04
CA TYR A 275 10.23 35.66 -22.14
C TYR A 275 9.07 34.65 -22.06
N GLY A 276 8.58 34.35 -20.87
CA GLY A 276 7.54 33.32 -20.65
C GLY A 276 6.17 33.85 -20.27
N ASP A 277 6.04 35.14 -19.96
CA ASP A 277 4.86 35.73 -19.31
C ASP A 277 4.36 34.86 -18.14
N THR A 278 5.30 34.35 -17.35
CA THR A 278 5.03 33.35 -16.31
C THR A 278 5.91 33.60 -15.09
N SER A 279 5.50 33.04 -13.96
CA SER A 279 6.33 33.03 -12.76
C SER A 279 7.36 31.90 -12.81
N PRO A 280 8.50 32.04 -12.09
CA PRO A 280 9.48 30.97 -11.95
C PRO A 280 8.89 29.65 -11.44
N PRO A 281 9.45 28.50 -11.88
CA PRO A 281 10.39 28.37 -12.98
C PRO A 281 9.73 28.44 -14.36
N MET A 282 10.53 28.83 -15.35
CA MET A 282 10.21 28.73 -16.78
C MET A 282 11.05 27.61 -17.43
N SER A 283 10.39 26.68 -18.11
CA SER A 283 11.01 25.54 -18.81
C SER A 283 11.34 25.87 -20.28
N ILE A 284 12.55 25.54 -20.71
CA ILE A 284 13.15 26.03 -21.96
C ILE A 284 13.78 24.88 -22.76
N CYS A 285 13.50 24.83 -24.07
CA CYS A 285 14.09 23.84 -24.97
C CYS A 285 15.51 24.21 -25.40
N LYS A 286 16.16 23.26 -26.09
CA LYS A 286 17.52 23.44 -26.61
C LYS A 286 17.65 24.60 -27.60
N GLY A 287 16.63 24.88 -28.41
CA GLY A 287 16.69 25.98 -29.38
C GLY A 287 16.59 27.37 -28.76
N CYS A 288 15.93 27.49 -27.60
CA CYS A 288 15.65 28.78 -26.99
C CYS A 288 16.61 29.17 -25.88
N PHE A 289 17.37 28.25 -25.27
CA PHE A 289 18.17 28.61 -24.09
C PHE A 289 19.27 29.64 -24.39
N ASP A 290 19.90 29.60 -25.58
CA ASP A 290 20.91 30.61 -26.00
C ASP A 290 20.30 32.00 -26.26
N GLN A 291 18.98 32.10 -26.38
CA GLN A 291 18.25 33.35 -26.66
C GLN A 291 17.78 34.06 -25.38
N ILE A 292 17.94 33.42 -24.22
CA ILE A 292 17.53 33.98 -22.94
C ILE A 292 18.68 34.77 -22.35
N GLU A 293 18.56 36.08 -22.37
CA GLU A 293 19.51 36.97 -21.70
C GLU A 293 19.18 36.98 -20.20
N THR A 294 20.03 36.33 -19.41
CA THR A 294 19.94 36.29 -17.96
C THR A 294 21.33 36.23 -17.35
N ASP A 295 21.53 36.94 -16.25
CA ASP A 295 22.77 36.89 -15.46
C ASP A 295 22.78 35.68 -14.50
N GLN A 296 21.70 34.89 -14.48
CA GLN A 296 21.49 33.77 -13.57
C GLN A 296 21.67 32.42 -14.28
N PRO A 297 22.18 31.39 -13.59
CA PRO A 297 22.38 30.09 -14.21
C PRO A 297 21.05 29.44 -14.59
N LEU A 298 21.04 28.81 -15.77
CA LEU A 298 19.98 27.90 -16.19
C LEU A 298 20.32 26.49 -15.71
N TYR A 299 19.35 25.82 -15.08
CA TYR A 299 19.54 24.50 -14.51
C TYR A 299 19.03 23.42 -15.46
N PHE A 300 19.76 22.32 -15.57
CA PHE A 300 19.29 21.18 -16.36
C PHE A 300 18.10 20.49 -15.70
N ILE A 301 17.14 20.07 -16.54
CA ILE A 301 16.00 19.26 -16.09
C ILE A 301 16.43 17.80 -16.09
N CYS A 302 16.33 17.14 -14.92
CA CYS A 302 16.44 15.69 -14.83
C CYS A 302 15.40 15.05 -15.76
N GLN A 303 15.86 14.26 -16.72
CA GLN A 303 15.05 13.66 -17.77
C GLN A 303 14.40 12.35 -17.27
N PRO A 304 13.23 11.97 -17.84
CA PRO A 304 12.50 10.79 -17.41
C PRO A 304 13.31 9.51 -17.53
N MET A 305 13.17 8.60 -16.57
CA MET A 305 13.72 7.26 -16.71
C MET A 305 12.94 6.46 -17.78
N PRO A 306 13.61 5.60 -18.57
CA PRO A 306 12.93 4.69 -19.46
C PRO A 306 12.01 3.74 -18.68
N ALA A 307 10.79 3.57 -19.18
CA ALA A 307 9.82 2.61 -18.63
C ALA A 307 10.27 1.14 -18.74
N SER A 308 11.33 0.84 -19.48
CA SER A 308 11.85 -0.52 -19.61
C SER A 308 12.44 -0.99 -18.27
N HIS A 309 12.16 -2.24 -17.90
CA HIS A 309 12.66 -2.89 -16.69
C HIS A 309 14.14 -3.31 -16.82
N SER A 310 15.00 -2.43 -17.37
CA SER A 310 16.44 -2.72 -17.43
C SER A 310 17.04 -2.65 -16.04
N VAL A 311 17.33 -3.80 -15.46
CA VAL A 311 18.05 -3.94 -14.18
C VAL A 311 19.55 -4.03 -14.38
N VAL A 312 20.07 -3.51 -15.49
CA VAL A 312 21.49 -3.56 -15.82
C VAL A 312 22.13 -2.20 -15.56
N CYS A 313 23.39 -2.21 -15.09
CA CYS A 313 24.19 -1.03 -14.89
C CYS A 313 24.33 -0.22 -16.19
N GLN A 314 24.09 1.08 -16.07
CA GLN A 314 24.12 2.06 -17.16
C GLN A 314 25.41 2.90 -17.16
N ASN A 315 26.35 2.62 -16.25
CA ASN A 315 27.63 3.32 -16.23
C ASN A 315 28.44 2.98 -17.48
N LYS A 316 28.90 4.02 -18.20
CA LYS A 316 29.76 3.86 -19.37
C LYS A 316 31.12 3.33 -18.90
N GLY A 317 31.57 2.21 -19.46
CA GLY A 317 32.81 1.56 -19.02
C GLY A 317 32.67 0.67 -17.79
N CYS A 318 31.47 0.19 -17.46
CA CYS A 318 31.29 -0.81 -16.42
C CYS A 318 32.01 -2.12 -16.76
N GLU A 319 33.03 -2.47 -15.96
CA GLU A 319 33.80 -3.72 -16.06
C GLU A 319 33.36 -4.78 -15.04
N ALA A 320 32.33 -4.47 -14.23
CA ALA A 320 31.82 -5.38 -13.22
C ALA A 320 31.38 -6.72 -13.81
N SER A 321 31.72 -7.79 -13.11
CA SER A 321 31.31 -9.16 -13.46
C SER A 321 29.79 -9.33 -13.31
N ASN A 322 29.24 -8.81 -12.19
CA ASN A 322 27.80 -8.70 -11.98
C ASN A 322 27.33 -7.29 -12.32
N ARG A 323 26.61 -7.17 -13.44
CA ARG A 323 26.08 -5.89 -13.92
C ARG A 323 24.66 -5.59 -13.43
N ILE A 324 24.11 -6.37 -12.51
CA ILE A 324 22.78 -6.08 -11.95
C ILE A 324 22.83 -4.76 -11.17
N ALA A 325 21.95 -3.84 -11.51
CA ALA A 325 21.81 -2.55 -10.87
C ALA A 325 21.18 -2.72 -9.48
N VAL A 326 21.79 -2.08 -8.48
CA VAL A 326 21.39 -2.14 -7.06
C VAL A 326 20.93 -0.77 -6.55
N GLY A 327 21.26 0.30 -7.28
CA GLY A 327 20.87 1.65 -6.92
C GLY A 327 20.84 2.60 -8.11
N THR A 328 20.18 3.74 -7.91
CA THR A 328 20.01 4.81 -8.89
C THR A 328 20.49 6.14 -8.30
N CYS A 329 21.25 6.90 -9.08
CA CYS A 329 21.70 8.24 -8.69
C CYS A 329 21.03 9.32 -9.55
N PHE A 330 20.58 10.40 -8.89
CA PHE A 330 19.93 11.56 -9.51
C PHE A 330 20.80 12.82 -9.48
N ALA A 331 22.01 12.75 -8.92
CA ALA A 331 22.90 13.90 -8.85
C ALA A 331 23.35 14.35 -10.24
N GLU A 332 23.38 15.67 -10.48
CA GLU A 332 23.68 16.25 -11.79
C GLU A 332 25.02 15.73 -12.35
N ASP A 333 26.05 15.66 -11.51
CA ASP A 333 27.39 15.23 -11.92
C ASP A 333 27.42 13.78 -12.40
N CYS A 334 26.58 12.90 -11.83
CA CYS A 334 26.45 11.51 -12.29
C CYS A 334 25.66 11.41 -13.60
N ILE A 335 24.57 12.18 -13.73
CA ILE A 335 23.62 12.01 -14.85
C ILE A 335 24.00 12.81 -16.10
N ARG A 336 24.89 13.82 -15.99
CA ARG A 336 25.30 14.70 -17.11
C ARG A 336 25.80 13.90 -18.32
N ALA A 337 26.63 12.89 -18.10
CA ALA A 337 27.17 12.03 -19.17
C ALA A 337 26.13 11.07 -19.79
N HIS A 338 24.96 10.97 -19.15
CA HIS A 338 23.83 10.12 -19.52
C HIS A 338 22.60 10.95 -19.93
N GLN A 339 22.81 12.09 -20.59
CA GLN A 339 21.75 12.97 -21.09
C GLN A 339 20.77 13.44 -19.99
N HIS A 340 21.28 13.59 -18.76
CA HIS A 340 20.51 13.96 -17.57
C HIS A 340 19.37 12.99 -17.21
N VAL A 341 19.42 11.74 -17.69
CA VAL A 341 18.56 10.66 -17.21
C VAL A 341 19.20 10.03 -15.95
N PRO A 342 18.44 9.75 -14.88
CA PRO A 342 18.95 9.08 -13.67
C PRO A 342 19.74 7.82 -13.97
N LEU A 343 20.87 7.65 -13.29
CA LEU A 343 21.87 6.63 -13.62
C LEU A 343 21.70 5.39 -12.75
N ARG A 344 21.32 4.24 -13.34
CA ARG A 344 21.29 2.94 -12.66
C ARG A 344 22.68 2.32 -12.59
N LEU A 345 23.08 1.85 -11.41
CA LEU A 345 24.45 1.41 -11.12
C LEU A 345 24.45 0.04 -10.45
N CYS A 346 25.36 -0.85 -10.88
CA CYS A 346 25.68 -2.07 -10.12
C CYS A 346 26.44 -1.73 -8.84
N GLN A 347 26.57 -2.70 -7.94
CA GLN A 347 27.20 -2.50 -6.63
C GLN A 347 28.60 -1.88 -6.71
N GLU A 348 29.45 -2.37 -7.62
CA GLU A 348 30.81 -1.87 -7.80
C GLU A 348 30.83 -0.41 -8.27
N CYS A 349 30.08 -0.09 -9.34
CA CYS A 349 30.01 1.28 -9.86
C CYS A 349 29.34 2.24 -8.86
N PHE A 350 28.32 1.77 -8.14
CA PHE A 350 27.61 2.56 -7.13
C PHE A 350 28.52 2.90 -5.95
N THR A 351 29.36 1.96 -5.51
CA THR A 351 30.32 2.21 -4.43
C THR A 351 31.45 3.14 -4.91
N HIS A 352 32.02 2.87 -6.08
CA HIS A 352 33.14 3.63 -6.62
C HIS A 352 32.79 5.11 -6.90
N LEU A 353 31.66 5.38 -7.57
CA LEU A 353 31.24 6.75 -7.88
C LEU A 353 30.94 7.57 -6.62
N HIS A 354 30.52 6.91 -5.54
CA HIS A 354 30.13 7.56 -4.29
C HIS A 354 31.16 7.45 -3.16
N ALA A 355 32.36 6.94 -3.45
CA ALA A 355 33.50 7.01 -2.53
C ALA A 355 34.22 8.37 -2.59
N ASN A 356 33.93 9.19 -3.60
CA ASN A 356 34.58 10.48 -3.82
C ASN A 356 34.11 11.54 -2.81
N PRO A 357 35.02 12.40 -2.29
CA PRO A 357 34.66 13.57 -1.51
C PRO A 357 33.72 14.49 -2.31
N GLY A 358 32.56 14.83 -1.75
CA GLY A 358 31.50 15.61 -2.43
C GLY A 358 30.29 14.79 -2.88
N ALA A 359 30.42 13.45 -2.96
CA ALA A 359 29.30 12.58 -3.28
C ALA A 359 28.28 12.41 -2.13
N GLU A 360 28.55 12.96 -0.94
CA GLU A 360 27.64 12.93 0.21
C GLU A 360 26.31 13.64 -0.08
N ALA A 361 26.35 14.71 -0.88
CA ALA A 361 25.13 15.43 -1.29
C ALA A 361 24.36 14.73 -2.41
N HIS A 362 24.89 13.65 -3.01
CA HIS A 362 24.22 12.97 -4.12
C HIS A 362 22.93 12.33 -3.65
N ARG A 363 21.84 12.63 -4.36
CA ARG A 363 20.55 11.96 -4.17
C ARG A 363 20.61 10.55 -4.77
N ARG A 364 20.60 9.56 -3.90
CA ARG A 364 20.84 8.15 -4.19
C ARG A 364 19.71 7.31 -3.63
N HIS A 365 19.33 6.29 -4.38
CA HIS A 365 18.26 5.37 -4.02
C HIS A 365 18.75 3.94 -4.20
N SER A 366 18.72 3.14 -3.13
CA SER A 366 19.07 1.72 -3.15
C SER A 366 18.01 0.92 -2.39
N GLY A 367 17.78 -0.32 -2.81
CA GLY A 367 16.81 -1.20 -2.17
C GLY A 367 17.28 -1.65 -0.79
N MET A 368 16.32 -2.01 0.06
CA MET A 368 16.61 -2.69 1.33
C MET A 368 16.98 -4.16 1.08
N THR A 369 17.80 -4.73 1.97
CA THR A 369 18.17 -6.16 1.93
C THR A 369 17.44 -6.98 2.98
N CYS A 370 17.17 -6.41 4.16
CA CYS A 370 16.44 -7.03 5.25
C CYS A 370 15.75 -5.94 6.07
N VAL A 371 14.51 -6.21 6.51
CA VAL A 371 13.68 -5.24 7.21
C VAL A 371 13.89 -5.19 8.72
N TRP A 372 14.38 -6.28 9.31
CA TRP A 372 14.45 -6.42 10.77
C TRP A 372 15.40 -5.40 11.38
N ASN A 373 15.00 -4.84 12.53
CA ASN A 373 15.74 -3.81 13.25
C ASN A 373 15.92 -2.49 12.47
N THR A 374 15.09 -2.26 11.45
CA THR A 374 15.06 -0.99 10.73
C THR A 374 13.84 -0.16 11.14
N ILE A 375 13.89 1.15 10.92
CA ILE A 375 12.74 2.05 11.12
C ILE A 375 11.55 1.70 10.20
N LEU A 376 11.79 0.91 9.15
CA LEU A 376 10.80 0.52 8.15
C LEU A 376 10.07 -0.78 8.51
N GLU A 377 10.48 -1.45 9.59
CA GLU A 377 9.99 -2.77 9.97
C GLU A 377 8.46 -2.84 9.99
N ARG A 378 7.83 -1.96 10.79
CA ARG A 378 6.37 -1.91 10.92
C ARG A 378 5.66 -1.64 9.59
N ASP A 379 6.13 -0.65 8.83
CA ASP A 379 5.49 -0.25 7.58
C ASP A 379 5.67 -1.33 6.49
N MET A 380 6.78 -2.08 6.49
CA MET A 380 6.99 -3.21 5.58
C MET A 380 6.08 -4.39 5.93
N ILE A 381 5.99 -4.75 7.21
CA ILE A 381 5.11 -5.83 7.66
C ILE A 381 3.67 -5.52 7.28
N GLU A 382 3.21 -4.29 7.57
CA GLU A 382 1.85 -3.86 7.21
C GLU A 382 1.65 -3.85 5.68
N ALA A 383 2.64 -3.40 4.90
CA ALA A 383 2.59 -3.46 3.44
C ALA A 383 2.43 -4.89 2.92
N VAL A 384 3.19 -5.85 3.46
CA VAL A 384 3.06 -7.28 3.14
C VAL A 384 1.65 -7.77 3.47
N VAL A 385 1.19 -7.54 4.69
CA VAL A 385 -0.13 -7.99 5.16
C VAL A 385 -1.25 -7.40 4.30
N LYS A 386 -1.23 -6.09 4.02
CA LYS A 386 -2.23 -5.43 3.17
C LYS A 386 -2.24 -5.96 1.75
N LEU A 387 -1.06 -6.22 1.16
CA LEU A 387 -0.99 -6.81 -0.18
C LEU A 387 -1.58 -8.22 -0.21
N LEU A 388 -1.34 -9.04 0.82
CA LEU A 388 -1.94 -10.38 0.92
C LEU A 388 -3.47 -10.31 1.06
N LYS A 389 -4.00 -9.31 1.78
CA LYS A 389 -5.45 -9.08 1.97
C LYS A 389 -6.21 -8.67 0.71
N GLU A 390 -5.54 -8.12 -0.30
CA GLU A 390 -6.23 -7.68 -1.53
C GLU A 390 -6.89 -8.84 -2.30
N THR A 391 -6.31 -10.04 -2.20
CA THR A 391 -6.91 -11.24 -2.81
C THR A 391 -8.21 -11.65 -2.11
N SER A 392 -8.32 -11.49 -0.79
CA SER A 392 -9.56 -11.81 -0.06
C SER A 392 -10.65 -10.78 -0.31
N ALA A 393 -10.33 -9.48 -0.34
CA ALA A 393 -11.31 -8.42 -0.61
C ALA A 393 -12.01 -8.57 -1.98
N SER A 394 -11.30 -9.11 -2.98
CA SER A 394 -11.87 -9.39 -4.31
C SER A 394 -12.95 -10.50 -4.27
N LEU A 395 -12.80 -11.50 -3.41
CA LEU A 395 -13.79 -12.58 -3.28
C LEU A 395 -15.08 -12.09 -2.58
N GLU A 396 -14.96 -11.15 -1.66
CA GLU A 396 -16.08 -10.64 -0.86
C GLU A 396 -17.02 -9.71 -1.65
N GLY A 397 -16.48 -8.96 -2.62
CA GLY A 397 -17.30 -8.16 -3.54
C GLY A 397 -18.29 -8.99 -4.38
N ILE A 398 -18.08 -10.31 -4.46
CA ILE A 398 -18.95 -11.26 -5.17
C ILE A 398 -20.09 -11.77 -4.26
N GLU A 399 -19.93 -11.72 -2.93
CA GLU A 399 -20.92 -12.22 -1.96
C GLU A 399 -22.03 -11.19 -1.67
N GLY A 400 -21.78 -9.91 -1.91
CA GLY A 400 -22.78 -8.82 -1.76
C GLY A 400 -23.92 -8.87 -2.78
N GLU A 401 -23.75 -9.58 -3.90
CA GLU A 401 -24.85 -9.88 -4.83
C GLU A 401 -25.50 -11.22 -4.45
N GLY A 402 -26.58 -11.11 -3.68
CA GLY A 402 -27.30 -12.26 -3.16
C GLY A 402 -27.57 -13.38 -4.18
N LYS A 403 -27.45 -14.61 -3.67
CA LYS A 403 -27.98 -15.91 -4.14
C LYS A 403 -26.99 -16.88 -4.82
N ARG A 404 -26.79 -17.96 -4.05
CA ARG A 404 -26.44 -19.36 -4.38
C ARG A 404 -24.95 -19.75 -4.42
N PRO A 405 -24.57 -20.89 -3.78
CA PRO A 405 -23.21 -21.44 -3.80
C PRO A 405 -22.70 -21.72 -5.23
N LYS A 406 -21.41 -21.44 -5.47
CA LYS A 406 -20.74 -21.60 -6.77
C LYS A 406 -20.87 -23.02 -7.38
N TRP A 407 -20.88 -24.08 -6.57
CA TRP A 407 -21.03 -25.46 -7.05
C TRP A 407 -22.38 -25.70 -7.76
N LEU A 408 -23.42 -24.97 -7.36
CA LEU A 408 -24.75 -25.04 -7.98
C LEU A 408 -24.82 -24.29 -9.32
N ARG A 409 -23.99 -23.25 -9.52
CA ARG A 409 -23.88 -22.54 -10.81
C ARG A 409 -23.07 -23.33 -11.85
N GLN A 410 -22.13 -24.17 -11.42
CA GLN A 410 -21.30 -25.00 -12.31
C GLN A 410 -22.06 -26.18 -12.94
N LEU A 411 -23.14 -26.65 -12.31
CA LEU A 411 -23.94 -27.77 -12.83
C LEU A 411 -24.95 -27.36 -13.92
N GLU A 412 -25.28 -26.08 -14.05
CA GLU A 412 -26.27 -25.57 -15.02
C GLU A 412 -25.65 -24.75 -16.17
N GLY A 413 -24.35 -24.45 -16.12
CA GLY A 413 -23.64 -23.57 -17.05
C GLY A 413 -23.21 -24.22 -18.36
N GLY A 414 -24.17 -24.67 -19.17
CA GLY A 414 -23.94 -24.79 -20.61
C GLY A 414 -23.77 -23.40 -21.22
N GLN A 415 -22.58 -23.11 -21.74
CA GLN A 415 -22.27 -21.99 -22.64
C GLN A 415 -22.78 -20.60 -22.21
N SER A 416 -21.96 -19.83 -21.48
CA SER A 416 -22.02 -18.36 -21.57
C SER A 416 -20.62 -17.78 -21.81
N LEU A 417 -20.37 -17.49 -23.09
CA LEU A 417 -19.31 -16.57 -23.52
C LEU A 417 -19.57 -15.17 -22.92
N GLY A 418 -18.50 -14.54 -22.45
CA GLY A 418 -18.39 -13.08 -22.36
C GLY A 418 -19.13 -12.44 -21.19
N ARG A 419 -18.45 -12.28 -20.06
CA ARG A 419 -18.64 -11.08 -19.22
C ARG A 419 -17.36 -10.28 -19.29
N ASP A 420 -17.49 -9.00 -19.60
CA ASP A 420 -16.41 -8.02 -19.55
C ASP A 420 -15.72 -8.10 -18.19
N ILE A 421 -14.42 -8.34 -18.22
CA ILE A 421 -13.56 -8.50 -17.06
C ILE A 421 -13.40 -7.12 -16.43
N ASP A 422 -13.76 -6.97 -15.15
CA ASP A 422 -13.43 -5.76 -14.40
C ASP A 422 -11.92 -5.71 -14.19
N SER A 423 -11.26 -4.91 -15.03
CA SER A 423 -9.81 -4.68 -15.04
C SER A 423 -9.26 -4.46 -13.64
N MET A 424 -9.94 -3.65 -12.82
CA MET A 424 -9.50 -3.29 -11.47
C MET A 424 -9.59 -4.46 -10.49
N SER A 425 -10.61 -5.31 -10.61
CA SER A 425 -10.76 -6.51 -9.78
C SER A 425 -9.62 -7.52 -10.04
N ASP A 426 -9.25 -7.70 -11.30
CA ASP A 426 -8.14 -8.54 -11.74
C ASP A 426 -6.78 -8.04 -11.23
N GLU A 427 -6.55 -6.71 -11.27
CA GLU A 427 -5.34 -6.11 -10.70
C GLU A 427 -5.24 -6.36 -9.20
N ARG A 428 -6.33 -6.08 -8.47
CA ARG A 428 -6.38 -6.25 -7.01
C ARG A 428 -6.15 -7.69 -6.61
N ARG A 429 -6.79 -8.64 -7.30
CA ARG A 429 -6.63 -10.07 -7.06
C ARG A 429 -5.16 -10.50 -7.11
N MET A 430 -4.40 -9.95 -8.06
CA MET A 430 -2.99 -10.28 -8.27
C MET A 430 -2.01 -9.50 -7.39
N LEU A 431 -2.45 -8.55 -6.55
CA LEU A 431 -1.55 -7.75 -5.71
C LEU A 431 -0.80 -8.58 -4.66
N SER A 432 -1.41 -9.64 -4.16
CA SER A 432 -0.79 -10.49 -3.15
C SER A 432 0.53 -11.12 -3.59
N ARG A 433 0.76 -11.28 -4.91
CA ARG A 433 2.07 -11.73 -5.43
C ARG A 433 3.21 -10.83 -4.97
N TYR A 434 2.98 -9.51 -4.93
CA TYR A 434 3.98 -8.56 -4.47
C TYR A 434 4.19 -8.68 -2.96
N GLY A 435 3.13 -8.98 -2.20
CA GLY A 435 3.22 -9.29 -0.77
C GLY A 435 4.11 -10.50 -0.51
N ILE A 436 3.89 -11.60 -1.24
CA ILE A 436 4.73 -12.81 -1.15
C ILE A 436 6.19 -12.51 -1.51
N TRP A 437 6.44 -11.74 -2.57
CA TRP A 437 7.80 -11.38 -2.97
C TRP A 437 8.51 -10.48 -1.95
N LEU A 438 7.84 -9.48 -1.39
CA LEU A 438 8.39 -8.64 -0.34
C LEU A 438 8.67 -9.46 0.94
N MET A 439 7.73 -10.31 1.34
CA MET A 439 7.87 -11.22 2.47
C MET A 439 9.09 -12.13 2.32
N ALA A 440 9.19 -12.82 1.19
CA ALA A 440 10.26 -13.78 0.93
C ALA A 440 11.65 -13.11 0.82
N ALA A 441 11.72 -11.92 0.21
CA ALA A 441 12.99 -11.25 -0.04
C ALA A 441 13.47 -10.36 1.12
N LEU A 442 12.56 -9.71 1.86
CA LEU A 442 12.90 -8.66 2.81
C LEU A 442 12.53 -8.98 4.27
N CYS A 443 11.65 -9.95 4.49
CA CYS A 443 11.20 -10.37 5.82
C CYS A 443 11.59 -11.83 6.13
N PRO A 444 12.87 -12.25 6.00
CA PRO A 444 13.25 -13.64 6.24
C PRO A 444 12.97 -14.02 7.70
N PRO A 445 12.37 -15.19 8.01
CA PRO A 445 12.03 -15.57 9.38
C PRO A 445 13.25 -16.12 10.11
N ALA A 446 14.31 -15.30 10.18
CA ALA A 446 15.56 -15.60 10.87
C ALA A 446 15.34 -15.67 12.38
N PRO A 447 16.19 -16.36 13.16
CA PRO A 447 16.00 -16.52 14.61
C PRO A 447 15.90 -15.20 15.38
N GLU A 448 16.58 -14.15 14.91
CA GLU A 448 16.57 -12.81 15.48
C GLU A 448 15.34 -11.97 15.11
N ALA A 449 14.52 -12.43 14.15
CA ALA A 449 13.32 -11.72 13.73
C ALA A 449 12.30 -11.67 14.89
N PRO A 450 11.60 -10.55 15.10
CA PRO A 450 10.68 -10.44 16.23
C PRO A 450 9.50 -11.41 16.10
N SER A 451 9.30 -12.25 17.12
CA SER A 451 8.29 -13.32 17.09
C SER A 451 6.86 -12.83 16.80
N HIS A 452 6.47 -11.68 17.37
CA HIS A 452 5.17 -11.06 17.10
C HIS A 452 5.00 -10.62 15.63
N ALA A 453 6.06 -10.11 14.99
CA ALA A 453 6.04 -9.70 13.59
C ALA A 453 5.97 -10.92 12.65
N ILE A 454 6.77 -11.95 12.91
CA ILE A 454 6.71 -13.24 12.20
C ILE A 454 5.32 -13.84 12.33
N GLY A 455 4.77 -13.81 13.54
CA GLY A 455 3.45 -14.33 13.80
C GLY A 455 2.34 -13.57 13.08
N TYR A 456 2.42 -12.25 13.02
CA TYR A 456 1.47 -11.43 12.28
C TYR A 456 1.49 -11.74 10.77
N ILE A 457 2.68 -11.82 10.17
CA ILE A 457 2.86 -12.20 8.76
C ILE A 457 2.32 -13.63 8.52
N MET A 458 2.70 -14.57 9.37
CA MET A 458 2.34 -15.99 9.21
C MET A 458 0.82 -16.22 9.34
N SER A 459 0.15 -15.53 10.27
CA SER A 459 -1.31 -15.59 10.38
C SER A 459 -2.00 -15.09 9.10
N MET A 460 -1.54 -13.98 8.55
CA MET A 460 -2.06 -13.48 7.27
C MET A 460 -1.70 -14.43 6.11
N LEU A 461 -0.53 -15.07 6.15
CA LEU A 461 -0.15 -16.07 5.15
C LEU A 461 -1.10 -17.28 5.18
N PHE A 462 -1.52 -17.76 6.36
CA PHE A 462 -2.50 -18.83 6.47
C PHE A 462 -3.86 -18.44 5.90
N GLN A 463 -4.32 -17.21 6.19
CA GLN A 463 -5.51 -16.64 5.55
C GLN A 463 -5.35 -16.61 4.02
N TRP A 464 -4.18 -16.22 3.51
CA TRP A 464 -3.91 -16.17 2.08
C TRP A 464 -3.92 -17.57 1.43
N PHE A 465 -3.38 -18.61 2.10
CA PHE A 465 -3.47 -20.01 1.65
C PHE A 465 -4.93 -20.47 1.51
N SER A 466 -5.76 -20.18 2.53
CA SER A 466 -7.20 -20.48 2.51
C SER A 466 -7.92 -19.74 1.37
N THR A 467 -7.64 -18.43 1.24
CA THR A 467 -8.26 -17.57 0.22
C THR A 467 -7.91 -18.03 -1.20
N THR A 468 -6.64 -18.35 -1.44
CA THR A 468 -6.15 -18.76 -2.76
C THR A 468 -6.69 -20.14 -3.18
N ALA A 469 -6.89 -21.05 -2.23
CA ALA A 469 -7.51 -22.35 -2.48
C ALA A 469 -8.97 -22.26 -2.98
N LEU A 470 -9.64 -21.12 -2.75
CA LEU A 470 -11.01 -20.84 -3.19
C LEU A 470 -11.08 -20.07 -4.52
N LEU A 471 -9.94 -19.70 -5.10
CA LEU A 471 -9.89 -18.99 -6.36
C LEU A 471 -10.34 -19.88 -7.53
N PRO A 472 -10.94 -19.29 -8.58
CA PRO A 472 -11.22 -20.03 -9.80
C PRO A 472 -9.92 -20.55 -10.43
N ASN A 473 -10.01 -21.71 -11.09
CA ASN A 473 -8.91 -22.35 -11.81
C ASN A 473 -8.64 -21.66 -13.15
N ASP A 474 -8.31 -20.38 -13.11
CA ASP A 474 -7.89 -19.56 -14.24
C ASP A 474 -6.39 -19.24 -14.16
N SER A 475 -5.87 -18.53 -15.17
CA SER A 475 -4.44 -18.21 -15.24
C SER A 475 -3.93 -17.38 -14.04
N MET A 476 -4.79 -16.55 -13.45
CA MET A 476 -4.45 -15.73 -12.28
C MET A 476 -4.42 -16.56 -11.00
N GLY A 477 -5.44 -17.41 -10.79
CA GLY A 477 -5.51 -18.36 -9.68
C GLY A 477 -4.32 -19.31 -9.69
N ALA A 478 -4.02 -19.91 -10.86
CA ALA A 478 -2.86 -20.77 -11.03
C ALA A 478 -1.53 -20.05 -10.76
N ALA A 479 -1.39 -18.79 -11.19
CA ALA A 479 -0.19 -18.01 -10.92
C ALA A 479 0.01 -17.70 -9.42
N LEU A 480 -1.08 -17.45 -8.68
CA LEU A 480 -1.01 -17.25 -7.22
C LEU A 480 -0.74 -18.56 -6.48
N GLU A 481 -1.36 -19.66 -6.89
CA GLU A 481 -1.08 -20.99 -6.33
C GLU A 481 0.39 -21.40 -6.54
N GLN A 482 0.98 -21.12 -7.70
CA GLN A 482 2.40 -21.39 -7.97
C GLN A 482 3.34 -20.67 -6.99
N LEU A 483 2.97 -19.50 -6.47
CA LEU A 483 3.78 -18.78 -5.49
C LEU A 483 3.90 -19.50 -4.15
N LYS A 484 2.97 -20.41 -3.83
CA LYS A 484 3.06 -21.24 -2.63
C LYS A 484 4.32 -22.09 -2.69
N THR A 485 4.51 -22.82 -3.79
CA THR A 485 5.67 -23.67 -4.00
C THR A 485 6.94 -22.90 -4.32
N ASP A 486 6.84 -21.77 -5.03
CA ASP A 486 8.02 -21.01 -5.46
C ASP A 486 8.64 -20.18 -4.32
N PHE A 487 7.83 -19.76 -3.33
CA PHE A 487 8.28 -18.83 -2.29
C PHE A 487 7.69 -19.12 -0.89
N ALA A 488 6.37 -19.28 -0.79
CA ALA A 488 5.72 -19.23 0.52
C ALA A 488 6.03 -20.44 1.40
N SER A 489 6.12 -21.64 0.82
CA SER A 489 6.43 -22.88 1.54
C SER A 489 7.85 -22.85 2.11
N ASP A 490 8.84 -22.36 1.36
CA ASP A 490 10.22 -22.23 1.86
C ASP A 490 10.29 -21.24 3.02
N TRP A 491 9.60 -20.09 2.90
CA TRP A 491 9.50 -19.12 3.99
C TRP A 491 8.83 -19.74 5.23
N MET A 492 7.72 -20.46 5.04
CA MET A 492 6.97 -21.09 6.13
C MET A 492 7.79 -22.18 6.82
N ASN A 493 8.49 -23.03 6.09
CA ASN A 493 9.36 -24.06 6.65
C ASN A 493 10.51 -23.45 7.48
N LEU A 494 11.09 -22.34 7.02
CA LEU A 494 12.11 -21.62 7.78
C LEU A 494 11.52 -20.98 9.04
N ALA A 495 10.30 -20.43 8.96
CA ALA A 495 9.58 -19.90 10.12
C ALA A 495 9.23 -20.99 11.14
N ILE A 496 8.79 -22.18 10.71
CA ILE A 496 8.54 -23.33 11.57
C ILE A 496 9.84 -23.76 12.26
N SER A 497 10.96 -23.79 11.53
CA SER A 497 12.25 -24.21 12.06
C SER A 497 12.80 -23.23 13.12
N ASN A 498 12.65 -21.92 12.91
CA ASN A 498 13.22 -20.90 13.78
C ASN A 498 12.26 -20.38 14.86
N HIS A 499 10.95 -20.44 14.62
CA HIS A 499 9.88 -19.84 15.43
C HIS A 499 8.73 -20.84 15.68
N TYR A 500 9.05 -22.10 15.98
CA TYR A 500 8.07 -23.19 16.12
C TYR A 500 6.92 -22.88 17.10
N GLU A 501 7.22 -22.28 18.26
CA GLU A 501 6.19 -21.94 19.24
C GLU A 501 5.21 -20.90 18.71
N VAL A 502 5.69 -19.94 17.91
CA VAL A 502 4.83 -18.94 17.24
C VAL A 502 3.91 -19.63 16.24
N PHE A 503 4.44 -20.57 15.45
CA PHE A 503 3.65 -21.39 14.52
C PHE A 503 2.53 -22.16 15.23
N VAL A 504 2.86 -22.83 16.32
CA VAL A 504 1.87 -23.56 17.12
C VAL A 504 0.82 -22.61 17.70
N THR A 505 1.21 -21.46 18.25
CA THR A 505 0.29 -20.46 18.80
C THR A 505 -0.70 -19.94 17.76
N ILE A 506 -0.27 -19.73 16.51
CA ILE A 506 -1.14 -19.20 15.44
C ILE A 506 -2.05 -20.26 14.83
N LEU A 507 -1.79 -21.53 15.08
CA LEU A 507 -2.71 -22.62 14.75
C LEU A 507 -3.77 -22.84 15.84
N MET A 508 -3.72 -22.16 16.98
CA MET A 508 -4.71 -22.32 18.06
C MET A 508 -6.05 -21.66 17.72
N PRO A 509 -7.17 -22.15 18.31
CA PRO A 509 -8.49 -21.53 18.12
C PRO A 509 -8.59 -20.14 18.77
N ASP A 510 -7.82 -19.89 19.83
CA ASP A 510 -7.70 -18.58 20.47
C ASP A 510 -6.39 -17.91 20.07
N LEU A 511 -6.50 -16.93 19.17
CA LEU A 511 -5.35 -16.24 18.61
C LEU A 511 -4.95 -15.03 19.46
N PRO A 512 -3.65 -14.77 19.64
CA PRO A 512 -3.20 -13.52 20.26
C PRO A 512 -3.56 -12.31 19.40
N GLU A 513 -3.72 -11.14 20.00
CA GLU A 513 -4.16 -9.90 19.33
C GLU A 513 -3.37 -9.58 18.06
N TYR A 514 -2.04 -9.74 18.10
CA TYR A 514 -1.18 -9.48 16.93
C TYR A 514 -1.44 -10.44 15.77
N ALA A 515 -2.06 -11.61 15.98
CA ALA A 515 -2.33 -12.60 14.96
C ALA A 515 -3.80 -12.58 14.50
N GLN A 516 -4.65 -11.76 15.09
CA GLN A 516 -6.05 -11.59 14.71
C GLN A 516 -6.15 -10.73 13.45
N VAL A 517 -5.90 -11.35 12.29
CA VAL A 517 -5.78 -10.65 11.01
C VAL A 517 -6.42 -11.40 9.86
N GLY A 518 -7.19 -10.69 9.03
CA GLY A 518 -7.82 -11.28 7.84
C GLY A 518 -9.02 -12.17 8.17
N GLY A 519 -9.84 -12.43 7.15
CA GLY A 519 -11.02 -13.31 7.30
C GLY A 519 -12.00 -12.77 8.35
N ALA A 520 -12.27 -13.57 9.37
CA ALA A 520 -13.20 -13.21 10.45
C ALA A 520 -12.73 -12.01 11.29
N TRP A 521 -11.44 -11.67 11.29
CA TRP A 521 -10.89 -10.58 12.11
C TRP A 521 -10.97 -9.20 11.47
N ASP A 522 -11.25 -9.13 10.17
CA ASP A 522 -11.44 -7.87 9.45
C ASP A 522 -12.90 -7.40 9.48
N LYS A 523 -13.79 -8.15 10.14
CA LYS A 523 -15.24 -7.92 10.19
C LYS A 523 -15.75 -8.06 11.63
N PHE A 524 -16.97 -7.57 11.85
CA PHE A 524 -17.73 -7.93 13.05
C PHE A 524 -18.26 -9.36 12.89
N SER A 525 -17.46 -10.34 13.29
CA SER A 525 -17.75 -11.76 13.15
C SER A 525 -18.16 -12.41 14.47
N SER A 526 -19.03 -13.41 14.39
CA SER A 526 -19.40 -14.25 15.53
C SER A 526 -18.27 -15.23 15.90
N LYS A 527 -18.33 -15.82 17.09
CA LYS A 527 -17.38 -16.88 17.50
C LYS A 527 -17.45 -18.10 16.57
N LYS A 528 -18.65 -18.45 16.07
CA LYS A 528 -18.83 -19.47 15.02
C LYS A 528 -18.06 -19.14 13.75
N ASP A 529 -18.13 -17.90 13.26
CA ASP A 529 -17.43 -17.51 12.04
C ASP A 529 -15.91 -17.57 12.22
N GLN A 530 -15.40 -17.15 13.39
CA GLN A 530 -13.99 -17.29 13.75
C GLN A 530 -13.55 -18.76 13.75
N MET A 531 -14.37 -19.66 14.31
CA MET A 531 -14.09 -21.10 14.36
C MET A 531 -14.03 -21.70 12.95
N LYS A 532 -15.00 -21.37 12.09
CA LYS A 532 -15.01 -21.80 10.68
C LYS A 532 -13.78 -21.32 9.91
N ASP A 533 -13.45 -20.05 10.06
CA ASP A 533 -12.34 -19.42 9.34
C ASP A 533 -11.01 -20.07 9.77
N GLY A 534 -10.82 -20.32 11.07
CA GLY A 534 -9.64 -20.99 11.58
C GLY A 534 -9.50 -22.47 11.16
N LEU A 535 -10.59 -23.25 11.20
CA LEU A 535 -10.59 -24.62 10.66
C LEU A 535 -10.31 -24.64 9.15
N SER A 536 -10.83 -23.65 8.40
CA SER A 536 -10.57 -23.51 6.96
C SER A 536 -9.09 -23.20 6.68
N LYS A 537 -8.47 -22.34 7.48
CA LYS A 537 -7.02 -22.07 7.42
C LYS A 537 -6.21 -23.33 7.67
N MET A 538 -6.54 -24.09 8.71
CA MET A 538 -5.84 -25.35 9.03
C MET A 538 -5.95 -26.34 7.87
N LEU A 539 -7.15 -26.56 7.33
CA LEU A 539 -7.39 -27.40 6.15
C LEU A 539 -6.58 -26.97 4.93
N ALA A 540 -6.46 -25.66 4.70
CA ALA A 540 -5.70 -25.13 3.58
C ALA A 540 -4.18 -25.35 3.71
N LEU A 541 -3.67 -25.60 4.92
CA LEU A 541 -2.24 -25.86 5.17
C LEU A 541 -1.87 -27.34 5.09
N MET A 542 -2.81 -28.24 5.40
CA MET A 542 -2.56 -29.68 5.45
C MET A 542 -1.91 -30.28 4.18
N PRO A 543 -2.26 -29.86 2.93
CA PRO A 543 -1.64 -30.39 1.72
C PRO A 543 -0.15 -30.03 1.52
N TYR A 544 0.41 -29.16 2.37
CA TYR A 544 1.77 -28.63 2.24
C TYR A 544 2.75 -29.23 3.26
N ASP A 545 2.36 -30.31 3.96
CA ASP A 545 3.19 -31.05 4.92
C ASP A 545 3.79 -30.21 6.07
N VAL A 546 3.20 -29.05 6.37
CA VAL A 546 3.67 -28.15 7.45
C VAL A 546 3.12 -28.53 8.82
N ILE A 547 2.00 -29.27 8.87
CA ILE A 547 1.42 -29.76 10.12
C ILE A 547 2.06 -31.12 10.41
N SER A 548 3.06 -31.14 11.30
CA SER A 548 3.68 -32.38 11.76
C SER A 548 2.74 -33.16 12.69
N PHE A 549 3.02 -34.46 12.86
CA PHE A 549 2.27 -35.30 13.80
C PHE A 549 2.32 -34.76 15.25
N GLU A 550 3.46 -34.20 15.65
CA GLU A 550 3.60 -33.54 16.96
C GLU A 550 2.74 -32.27 17.06
N THR A 551 2.77 -31.43 16.02
CA THR A 551 1.93 -30.22 15.93
C THR A 551 0.45 -30.60 16.03
N TRP A 552 0.04 -31.62 15.29
CA TRP A 552 -1.33 -32.12 15.27
C TRP A 552 -1.81 -32.50 16.67
N ASN A 553 -1.07 -33.35 17.38
CA ASN A 553 -1.41 -33.79 18.75
C ASN A 553 -1.45 -32.65 19.78
N ARG A 554 -0.80 -31.52 19.51
CA ARG A 554 -0.82 -30.33 20.36
C ARG A 554 -1.99 -29.39 20.03
N VAL A 555 -2.32 -29.24 18.76
CA VAL A 555 -3.29 -28.25 18.26
C VAL A 555 -4.72 -28.80 18.23
N ILE A 556 -4.97 -29.97 17.63
CA ILE A 556 -6.35 -30.45 17.43
C ILE A 556 -7.14 -30.64 18.73
N PRO A 557 -6.55 -31.08 19.87
CA PRO A 557 -7.28 -31.15 21.14
C PRO A 557 -7.83 -29.80 21.60
N LYS A 558 -7.09 -28.71 21.32
CA LYS A 558 -7.49 -27.36 21.69
C LYS A 558 -8.67 -26.90 20.84
N TRP A 559 -8.69 -27.25 19.56
CA TRP A 559 -9.84 -26.99 18.69
C TRP A 559 -11.09 -27.73 19.13
N LEU A 560 -11.00 -29.04 19.41
CA LEU A 560 -12.17 -29.80 19.84
C LEU A 560 -12.71 -29.30 21.18
N ARG A 561 -11.83 -28.95 22.14
CA ARG A 561 -12.26 -28.29 23.38
C ARG A 561 -12.95 -26.95 23.11
N ALA A 562 -12.33 -26.08 22.31
CA ALA A 562 -12.93 -24.77 22.00
C ALA A 562 -14.28 -24.90 21.27
N ILE A 563 -14.47 -25.92 20.43
CA ILE A 563 -15.76 -26.20 19.80
C ILE A 563 -16.78 -26.64 20.86
N SER A 564 -16.40 -27.52 21.79
CA SER A 564 -17.29 -27.96 22.87
C SER A 564 -17.67 -26.82 23.83
N ASP A 565 -16.74 -25.92 24.13
CA ASP A 565 -16.92 -24.87 25.14
C ASP A 565 -17.60 -23.61 24.55
N ASP A 566 -17.24 -23.23 23.32
CA ASP A 566 -17.60 -21.91 22.76
C ASP A 566 -18.72 -21.94 21.71
N ILE A 567 -19.16 -23.11 21.24
CA ILE A 567 -20.14 -23.24 20.13
C ILE A 567 -21.45 -23.86 20.63
N GLU A 568 -22.54 -23.16 20.39
CA GLU A 568 -23.89 -23.62 20.73
C GLU A 568 -24.32 -24.81 19.85
N ASP A 569 -25.17 -25.70 20.40
CA ASP A 569 -25.64 -26.92 19.74
C ASP A 569 -26.34 -26.64 18.39
N GLU A 570 -27.04 -25.51 18.25
CA GLU A 570 -27.71 -25.12 17.00
C GLU A 570 -26.73 -24.74 15.88
N ASP A 571 -25.53 -24.30 16.25
CA ASP A 571 -24.49 -23.79 15.35
C ASP A 571 -23.48 -24.87 14.94
N LEU A 572 -23.37 -25.95 15.73
CA LEU A 572 -22.49 -27.10 15.45
C LEU A 572 -22.59 -27.64 14.01
N PRO A 573 -23.78 -27.85 13.40
CA PRO A 573 -23.90 -28.40 12.05
C PRO A 573 -23.14 -27.62 10.99
N GLU A 574 -22.89 -26.33 11.20
CA GLU A 574 -22.17 -25.50 10.24
C GLU A 574 -20.66 -25.78 10.19
N LEU A 575 -20.10 -26.46 11.19
CA LEU A 575 -18.71 -26.91 11.22
C LEU A 575 -18.52 -28.29 10.57
N LYS A 576 -19.60 -29.04 10.35
CA LYS A 576 -19.58 -30.45 9.92
C LYS A 576 -18.71 -30.68 8.69
N ILE A 577 -18.91 -29.90 7.64
CA ILE A 577 -18.17 -30.08 6.38
C ILE A 577 -16.66 -29.92 6.57
N LEU A 578 -16.24 -28.98 7.43
CA LEU A 578 -14.82 -28.76 7.72
C LEU A 578 -14.26 -29.92 8.53
N LEU A 579 -14.97 -30.35 9.58
CA LEU A 579 -14.55 -31.47 10.41
C LEU A 579 -14.50 -32.79 9.62
N CYS A 580 -15.45 -33.04 8.71
CA CYS A 580 -15.40 -34.21 7.82
C CYS A 580 -14.10 -34.21 7.00
N LYS A 581 -13.74 -33.08 6.40
CA LYS A 581 -12.50 -32.95 5.62
C LYS A 581 -11.24 -33.10 6.46
N ILE A 582 -11.31 -32.85 7.76
CA ILE A 582 -10.19 -32.94 8.68
C ILE A 582 -10.00 -34.38 9.20
N PHE A 583 -11.09 -35.08 9.51
CA PHE A 583 -11.05 -36.32 10.28
C PHE A 583 -11.39 -37.59 9.50
N GLU A 584 -12.14 -37.48 8.40
CA GLU A 584 -12.56 -38.67 7.67
C GLU A 584 -11.42 -39.25 6.83
N PRO A 585 -11.19 -40.58 6.87
CA PRO A 585 -10.04 -41.21 6.22
C PRO A 585 -9.90 -40.90 4.72
N ASP A 586 -11.04 -40.78 4.02
CA ASP A 586 -11.09 -40.57 2.57
C ASP A 586 -10.92 -39.09 2.17
N LEU A 587 -11.06 -38.16 3.12
CA LEU A 587 -11.03 -36.72 2.87
C LEU A 587 -9.82 -36.03 3.51
N CYS A 588 -9.29 -36.59 4.60
CA CYS A 588 -8.20 -36.02 5.38
C CYS A 588 -6.93 -35.86 4.51
N PRO A 589 -6.46 -34.62 4.28
CA PRO A 589 -5.29 -34.38 3.45
C PRO A 589 -3.95 -34.55 4.20
N LEU A 590 -3.97 -34.87 5.50
CA LEU A 590 -2.74 -35.12 6.26
C LEU A 590 -2.04 -36.39 5.77
N PRO A 591 -0.71 -36.42 5.70
CA PRO A 591 0.06 -37.57 5.22
C PRO A 591 0.18 -38.71 6.25
N PHE A 592 -0.72 -38.78 7.23
CA PHE A 592 -0.68 -39.75 8.32
C PHE A 592 -1.62 -40.92 8.07
N GLU A 593 -1.29 -42.09 8.64
CA GLU A 593 -2.27 -43.17 8.74
C GLU A 593 -3.46 -42.74 9.62
N THR A 594 -4.66 -43.24 9.31
CA THR A 594 -5.89 -42.89 10.05
C THR A 594 -5.73 -43.04 11.56
N ASN A 595 -5.08 -44.10 12.04
CA ASN A 595 -4.87 -44.32 13.47
C ASN A 595 -4.07 -43.18 14.14
N LYS A 596 -3.13 -42.57 13.41
CA LYS A 596 -2.33 -41.44 13.91
C LYS A 596 -3.15 -40.15 13.98
N VAL A 597 -4.12 -39.95 13.09
CA VAL A 597 -5.03 -38.78 13.15
C VAL A 597 -5.76 -38.75 14.49
N TYR A 598 -6.14 -39.91 15.03
CA TYR A 598 -6.85 -40.05 16.31
C TYR A 598 -5.94 -40.36 17.51
N GLU A 599 -4.61 -40.32 17.36
CA GLU A 599 -3.68 -40.70 18.44
C GLU A 599 -3.78 -39.76 19.65
N PHE A 600 -4.17 -38.50 19.45
CA PHE A 600 -4.39 -37.56 20.55
C PHE A 600 -5.50 -38.03 21.50
N ILE A 601 -6.50 -38.77 20.99
CA ILE A 601 -7.56 -39.39 21.78
C ILE A 601 -7.04 -40.66 22.42
N SER A 602 -6.50 -41.59 21.62
CA SER A 602 -6.07 -42.89 22.11
C SER A 602 -5.01 -42.76 23.20
N SER A 603 -4.03 -41.86 23.02
CA SER A 603 -2.96 -41.59 23.99
C SER A 603 -3.49 -41.16 25.36
N ARG A 604 -4.55 -40.35 25.41
CA ARG A 604 -5.16 -39.88 26.66
C ARG A 604 -6.04 -40.92 27.33
N LEU A 605 -6.82 -41.68 26.56
CA LEU A 605 -7.53 -42.85 27.10
C LEU A 605 -6.56 -43.92 27.65
N LEU A 606 -5.42 -44.13 26.99
CA LEU A 606 -4.43 -45.15 27.34
C LEU A 606 -3.47 -44.74 28.44
N LYS A 607 -3.12 -43.46 28.56
CA LYS A 607 -2.06 -43.00 29.49
C LYS A 607 -2.43 -41.75 30.30
N GLY A 608 -3.51 -41.07 29.95
CA GLY A 608 -3.91 -39.82 30.59
C GLY A 608 -4.41 -40.01 32.02
N ASN A 609 -4.48 -38.88 32.73
CA ASN A 609 -5.13 -38.77 34.02
C ASN A 609 -6.68 -38.72 33.87
N TYR A 610 -7.41 -38.55 34.98
CA TYR A 610 -8.87 -38.51 34.96
C TYR A 610 -9.43 -37.40 34.04
N GLU A 611 -8.93 -36.17 34.15
CA GLU A 611 -9.39 -35.03 33.34
C GLU A 611 -9.08 -35.24 31.86
N GLU A 612 -7.86 -35.68 31.53
CA GLU A 612 -7.44 -35.96 30.15
C GLU A 612 -8.24 -37.11 29.53
N THR A 613 -8.67 -38.07 30.34
CA THR A 613 -9.52 -39.17 29.89
C THR A 613 -10.93 -38.66 29.59
N LEU A 614 -11.52 -37.83 30.47
CA LEU A 614 -12.81 -37.19 30.22
C LEU A 614 -12.80 -36.35 28.95
N ASP A 615 -11.77 -35.51 28.80
CA ASP A 615 -11.58 -34.69 27.60
C ASP A 615 -11.60 -35.53 26.32
N ALA A 616 -10.89 -36.66 26.31
CA ALA A 616 -10.83 -37.55 25.17
C ALA A 616 -12.18 -38.21 24.86
N LEU A 617 -12.98 -38.52 25.89
CA LEU A 617 -14.34 -39.04 25.72
C LEU A 617 -15.29 -37.96 25.17
N ASP A 618 -15.18 -36.73 25.65
CA ASP A 618 -15.98 -35.60 25.17
C ASP A 618 -15.67 -35.29 23.71
N TRP A 619 -14.40 -35.34 23.31
CA TRP A 619 -14.00 -35.17 21.91
C TRP A 619 -14.53 -36.30 21.02
N LEU A 620 -14.47 -37.56 21.46
CA LEU A 620 -15.08 -38.68 20.74
C LEU A 620 -16.60 -38.47 20.60
N HIS A 621 -17.25 -38.05 21.68
CA HIS A 621 -18.68 -37.77 21.68
C HIS A 621 -19.04 -36.66 20.69
N LEU A 622 -18.30 -35.54 20.70
CA LEU A 622 -18.46 -34.44 19.75
C LEU A 622 -18.33 -34.91 18.30
N LEU A 623 -17.27 -35.65 17.98
CA LEU A 623 -17.05 -36.17 16.63
C LEU A 623 -18.18 -37.11 16.18
N CYS A 624 -18.67 -37.98 17.07
CA CYS A 624 -19.83 -38.83 16.81
C CYS A 624 -21.12 -38.02 16.61
N ARG A 625 -21.38 -36.99 17.45
CA ARG A 625 -22.53 -36.09 17.31
C ARG A 625 -22.54 -35.35 15.97
N MET A 626 -21.36 -35.09 15.41
CA MET A 626 -21.16 -34.44 14.12
C MET A 626 -21.26 -35.39 12.92
N ASP A 627 -21.61 -36.66 13.15
CA ASP A 627 -21.61 -37.76 12.18
C ASP A 627 -20.26 -37.95 11.45
N ILE A 628 -19.14 -37.72 12.15
CA ILE A 628 -17.81 -37.98 11.58
C ILE A 628 -17.58 -39.49 11.50
N THR A 629 -17.27 -39.99 10.31
CA THR A 629 -17.04 -41.42 10.10
C THR A 629 -15.70 -41.88 10.71
N MET A 630 -15.76 -42.86 11.62
CA MET A 630 -14.59 -43.45 12.29
C MET A 630 -14.60 -44.98 12.19
N SER A 631 -13.41 -45.60 12.21
CA SER A 631 -13.28 -47.05 12.26
C SER A 631 -13.79 -47.61 13.59
N LEU A 632 -14.84 -48.44 13.53
CA LEU A 632 -15.43 -49.04 14.74
C LEU A 632 -14.41 -49.89 15.52
N ASN A 633 -13.53 -50.61 14.82
CA ASN A 633 -12.48 -51.42 15.46
C ASN A 633 -11.52 -50.53 16.26
N MET A 634 -11.09 -49.40 15.69
CA MET A 634 -10.20 -48.45 16.37
C MET A 634 -10.87 -47.88 17.64
N VAL A 635 -12.15 -47.54 17.55
CA VAL A 635 -12.92 -47.04 18.68
C VAL A 635 -13.05 -48.10 19.78
N PHE A 636 -13.41 -49.33 19.44
CA PHE A 636 -13.50 -50.42 20.42
C PHE A 636 -12.17 -50.73 21.09
N ASP A 637 -11.07 -50.75 20.33
CA ASP A 637 -9.74 -50.97 20.89
C ASP A 637 -9.38 -49.87 21.90
N MET A 638 -9.64 -48.60 21.59
CA MET A 638 -9.44 -47.48 22.51
C MET A 638 -10.28 -47.62 23.79
N PHE A 639 -11.56 -47.98 23.68
CA PHE A 639 -12.45 -48.16 24.82
C PHE A 639 -12.08 -49.35 25.70
N ILE A 640 -11.75 -50.50 25.10
CA ILE A 640 -11.35 -51.71 25.85
C ILE A 640 -10.12 -51.42 26.71
N GLU A 641 -9.12 -50.73 26.16
CA GLU A 641 -7.94 -50.39 26.93
C GLU A 641 -8.20 -49.31 27.99
N CYS A 642 -9.08 -48.34 27.72
CA CYS A 642 -9.52 -47.38 28.73
C CYS A 642 -10.24 -48.07 29.91
N LEU A 643 -11.13 -49.02 29.62
CA LEU A 643 -11.87 -49.79 30.63
C LEU A 643 -10.94 -50.61 31.54
N LYS A 644 -9.83 -51.12 31.02
CA LYS A 644 -8.83 -51.84 31.83
C LYS A 644 -8.15 -50.94 32.86
N ARG A 645 -8.03 -49.63 32.57
CA ARG A 645 -7.40 -48.63 33.43
C ARG A 645 -8.36 -47.92 34.38
N LEU A 646 -9.66 -48.15 34.25
CA LEU A 646 -10.68 -47.50 35.09
C LEU A 646 -10.39 -47.59 36.59
N PRO A 647 -9.89 -48.72 37.14
CA PRO A 647 -9.50 -48.81 38.56
C PRO A 647 -8.34 -47.88 38.96
N ASP A 648 -7.47 -47.50 38.01
CA ASP A 648 -6.28 -46.69 38.24
C ASP A 648 -6.55 -45.18 38.11
N LEU A 649 -7.75 -44.79 37.66
CA LEU A 649 -8.15 -43.39 37.53
C LEU A 649 -8.65 -42.87 38.89
N ASN A 650 -8.03 -41.79 39.37
CA ASN A 650 -8.45 -41.12 40.59
C ASN A 650 -9.70 -40.28 40.32
N PHE A 651 -10.88 -40.86 40.58
CA PHE A 651 -12.14 -40.15 40.47
C PHE A 651 -12.27 -39.08 41.57
N PRO A 652 -12.75 -37.86 41.24
CA PRO A 652 -13.09 -36.88 42.25
C PRO A 652 -14.21 -37.43 43.15
N ILE A 653 -13.99 -37.39 44.46
CA ILE A 653 -14.98 -37.79 45.45
C ILE A 653 -16.09 -36.73 45.44
N LYS A 654 -17.30 -37.10 44.99
CA LYS A 654 -18.48 -36.24 45.13
C LYS A 654 -18.77 -36.05 46.62
N ASN A 655 -18.77 -34.81 47.10
CA ASN A 655 -19.31 -34.49 48.43
C ASN A 655 -20.84 -34.61 48.38
N GLU A 656 -21.41 -35.59 49.07
CA GLU A 656 -22.85 -35.92 49.10
C GLU A 656 -23.75 -34.84 49.77
N GLU A 657 -23.30 -33.60 49.98
CA GLU A 657 -24.04 -32.61 50.78
C GLU A 657 -24.93 -31.62 50.01
N ASN A 658 -24.95 -31.63 48.67
CA ASN A 658 -25.75 -30.66 47.88
C ASN A 658 -26.63 -31.30 46.78
N ASP A 659 -27.38 -32.35 47.11
CA ASP A 659 -28.37 -33.00 46.22
C ASP A 659 -29.65 -32.16 45.91
N LEU A 660 -29.61 -30.83 46.04
CA LEU A 660 -30.76 -29.94 45.78
C LEU A 660 -30.54 -28.90 44.68
N GLU A 661 -29.37 -28.88 44.05
CA GLU A 661 -29.21 -28.21 42.76
C GLU A 661 -28.89 -29.32 41.74
N GLU A 662 -29.69 -29.41 40.67
CA GLU A 662 -29.35 -30.24 39.51
C GLU A 662 -28.06 -29.65 38.89
N ASP A 663 -26.93 -29.99 39.47
CA ASP A 663 -25.61 -29.79 38.88
C ASP A 663 -25.44 -30.92 37.86
N PRO A 664 -25.49 -30.63 36.54
CA PRO A 664 -25.22 -31.65 35.54
C PRO A 664 -23.72 -31.92 35.62
N GLY A 665 -23.33 -32.86 36.49
CA GLY A 665 -21.97 -33.38 36.51
C GLY A 665 -21.52 -33.80 35.09
N PRO A 666 -20.20 -34.01 34.88
CA PRO A 666 -19.63 -34.22 33.55
C PRO A 666 -20.43 -35.28 32.80
N LEU A 667 -20.84 -34.91 31.58
CA LEU A 667 -21.88 -35.55 30.78
C LEU A 667 -21.97 -37.06 31.04
N ALA A 668 -23.13 -37.51 31.50
CA ALA A 668 -23.51 -38.90 31.37
C ALA A 668 -23.49 -39.23 29.87
N VAL A 669 -22.41 -39.88 29.40
CA VAL A 669 -22.28 -40.37 28.04
C VAL A 669 -23.39 -41.40 27.82
N GLN A 670 -24.55 -40.94 27.37
CA GLN A 670 -25.56 -41.80 26.78
C GLN A 670 -25.03 -42.22 25.41
N VAL A 671 -24.28 -43.32 25.40
CA VAL A 671 -24.05 -44.09 24.18
C VAL A 671 -25.40 -44.67 23.77
N VAL A 672 -26.12 -43.96 22.91
CA VAL A 672 -27.21 -44.57 22.16
C VAL A 672 -26.54 -45.42 21.08
N MET A 673 -26.46 -46.73 21.34
CA MET A 673 -26.03 -47.74 20.35
C MET A 673 -27.03 -47.88 19.22
#